data_AF-A0A938LVA9-F1
#
_entry.id   AF-A0A938LVA9-F1
#
_cell.length_a   1.000
_cell.length_b   1.000
_cell.length_c   1.000
_cell.angle_alpha   90.00
_cell.angle_beta   90.00
_cell.angle_gamma   90.00
#
_symmetry.space_group_name_H-M   'P 1'
#
loop_
_entity.id
_entity.type
_entity.pdbx_description
1 polymer ?
#
loop_
_entity_poly.entity_id
_entity_poly.type
_entity_poly.pdbx_seq_one_letter_code
_entity_poly.pdbx_strand_id
1 'polypeptide(L)'
;MKPYKLLASVMCLALVLSACAPVIVPPAGEAVQPAAASAETTAEIELKPHQPRPDAPKYALRGPFGVGVRDMLVQPAKDGDRPLRVNVWYPALIPQGAKEAVTYKMDFLADPAAGFPTGGRALRDAAPNPASGPYPLVLYSHGSWCFREIASLFLEHLASHGFVVMAPLHEDNWGNMYQPTWRSEISRPRDMVRTLDFAEALTASGGAMAGLIDTAHVAVKGHSFGGRIALEMGGARLNVKEWLENYCVAYPKDMRCVGYPEHLEEMAALAGFEALPEGLWPDWSDPRIDVVVATGPSVNMLGGGGLDGLRRPVLLLYGTLDTSAGAAIEYRRLYESLPGRQKTRVLFEGAGHMIFGNACPAYPGMVKAGYHMFCSDPVWDVDRAHDLTNHFVTAFLLAELKGDAEAAKALAPDKVSFPGIRYETTAYGAAAKEAAAPPKPRGLRPDAPTYGVRGPYPVGVRNFAIAAGAEKQRPLNVTIWYPALNPKGLPEEYTYEMRFAPGQFPLWKIFGHAIRNADPATTDGPYPLVVYSHAHWSFAQEFPHLLEHLASRGFVVISADHEDNWSTAFGPKAWQTEFQRPQEVTREINYAESLSAAGGVLEGLIDAKRVAVAGWSYGGQTALMSVGARLDLVGLRAWCEKNTVGEQPPVRDCVELLPYEKELAAFSGLNQVPKGLWPDWGDARVDAAIAMAPPAVFGATGLQTVKAPVMFMAASDDAMVGPLYKASDPYKQVAVEQKIEIVFDRASHLLFTGSCENEPDLVAMGFHSFCAEPVWDKSRAHDLINHFVTAFLLAELKGDAEAAKALAAEKVSFPGIQYQSAGYGAAAEPKAKLDTDTIAKIEALVAKEMADKDIPGVSLGIVKDSQVAYAKGFGVAERGTDRPMTPQTQFAVACITKGFTTAAIMQLVEQGLVKLDAPVTDYLPYFKLADERYREITIHHLLANTAGLPMPDYVKLYGGFSQNPSWSPDLLEKYVRSLADKPMTKDPTENTFVYGGDYFDILGDVIAKASGQPFEEYMEEHILRPLGLEHTTFIVDDLDPKLAAAAHWQDANGEMQVSVPSPTYYPAHTPSNGMFSTTEDLLKWAIFNLNRGKLDGRQIVAASAYEEMWKPQVKIPWGGIIQHWGYGWGISDVEGHRLVFWGGGHIGSG
;
A
#
# COMPACT_ATOMS: atom_id res chain seq x y z
N MET A 1 -49.58 -16.18 -30.99
CA MET A 1 -49.44 -17.56 -30.45
C MET A 1 -48.20 -17.58 -29.56
N LYS A 2 -48.36 -17.95 -28.29
CA LYS A 2 -47.29 -18.29 -27.31
C LYS A 2 -46.62 -19.64 -27.71
N PRO A 3 -45.57 -20.19 -27.03
CA PRO A 3 -44.45 -19.63 -26.23
C PRO A 3 -43.05 -20.33 -26.45
N TYR A 4 -42.01 -19.83 -25.74
CA TYR A 4 -40.81 -20.50 -25.15
C TYR A 4 -39.41 -20.59 -25.85
N LYS A 5 -38.42 -20.07 -25.08
CA LYS A 5 -36.98 -20.46 -24.86
C LYS A 5 -36.00 -20.26 -26.04
N LEU A 6 -34.75 -19.76 -25.92
CA LEU A 6 -33.75 -19.68 -24.84
C LEU A 6 -32.67 -18.61 -25.24
N LEU A 7 -31.85 -18.16 -24.26
CA LEU A 7 -30.56 -17.42 -24.34
C LEU A 7 -30.55 -15.88 -24.46
N ALA A 8 -30.50 -15.19 -23.32
CA ALA A 8 -29.54 -14.12 -22.96
C ALA A 8 -30.00 -13.41 -21.67
N SER A 9 -29.18 -13.43 -20.60
CA SER A 9 -29.11 -12.46 -19.46
C SER A 9 -28.82 -13.16 -18.13
N VAL A 10 -27.54 -13.30 -17.77
CA VAL A 10 -27.06 -13.37 -16.37
C VAL A 10 -25.67 -12.69 -16.32
N MET A 11 -25.46 -11.90 -15.27
CA MET A 11 -24.22 -11.24 -14.82
C MET A 11 -23.78 -9.93 -15.50
N CYS A 12 -24.26 -8.80 -14.94
CA CYS A 12 -23.42 -7.71 -14.39
C CYS A 12 -24.33 -6.51 -14.02
N LEU A 13 -24.64 -6.33 -12.73
CA LEU A 13 -24.80 -5.02 -12.04
C LEU A 13 -25.28 -5.26 -10.60
N ALA A 14 -24.38 -5.15 -9.63
CA ALA A 14 -24.73 -4.93 -8.23
C ALA A 14 -23.57 -4.19 -7.55
N LEU A 15 -23.53 -2.87 -7.73
CA LEU A 15 -23.03 -1.88 -6.77
C LEU A 15 -23.37 -0.48 -7.30
N VAL A 16 -24.00 0.32 -6.42
CA VAL A 16 -24.44 1.71 -6.58
C VAL A 16 -25.76 1.94 -7.32
N LEU A 17 -26.87 1.93 -6.56
CA LEU A 17 -27.96 2.94 -6.59
C LEU A 17 -29.11 2.49 -5.67
N SER A 18 -29.08 2.90 -4.40
CA SER A 18 -30.33 3.07 -3.63
C SER A 18 -30.13 4.08 -2.50
N ALA A 19 -30.29 5.35 -2.85
CA ALA A 19 -30.79 6.37 -1.94
C ALA A 19 -31.85 7.17 -2.71
N CYS A 20 -32.96 7.48 -2.03
CA CYS A 20 -34.15 8.21 -2.49
C CYS A 20 -35.25 7.39 -3.20
N ALA A 21 -36.08 6.73 -2.38
CA ALA A 21 -37.52 6.70 -2.58
C ALA A 21 -38.18 7.16 -1.25
N PRO A 22 -39.20 8.04 -1.27
CA PRO A 22 -39.83 8.53 -0.06
C PRO A 22 -40.62 7.39 0.60
N VAL A 23 -40.39 7.15 1.89
CA VAL A 23 -41.27 6.31 2.69
C VAL A 23 -42.60 7.03 2.83
N ILE A 24 -43.59 6.59 2.06
CA ILE A 24 -44.99 6.97 2.23
C ILE A 24 -45.46 6.32 3.53
N VAL A 25 -45.73 7.16 4.53
CA VAL A 25 -46.43 6.82 5.77
C VAL A 25 -47.87 6.40 5.40
N PRO A 26 -48.37 5.21 5.79
CA PRO A 26 -49.79 4.93 5.68
C PRO A 26 -50.53 5.75 6.75
N PRO A 27 -51.73 6.28 6.45
CA PRO A 27 -52.45 7.10 7.40
C PRO A 27 -52.89 6.27 8.61
N ALA A 28 -52.91 6.94 9.76
CA ALA A 28 -53.38 6.41 11.03
C ALA A 28 -54.77 5.75 10.89
N GLY A 29 -54.87 4.46 11.24
CA GLY A 29 -56.13 3.73 11.24
C GLY A 29 -55.97 2.27 11.63
N GLU A 30 -56.56 1.94 12.78
CA GLU A 30 -56.81 0.61 13.36
C GLU A 30 -55.67 -0.07 14.13
N ALA A 31 -55.87 -0.06 15.46
CA ALA A 31 -55.05 -0.69 16.47
C ALA A 31 -55.04 -2.21 16.32
N VAL A 32 -53.85 -2.77 16.08
CA VAL A 32 -53.57 -4.18 16.39
C VAL A 32 -53.00 -4.22 17.79
N GLN A 33 -53.74 -4.79 18.74
CA GLN A 33 -53.26 -5.03 20.10
C GLN A 33 -52.00 -5.90 20.08
N PRO A 34 -50.97 -5.60 20.88
CA PRO A 34 -49.80 -6.45 20.96
C PRO A 34 -50.16 -7.77 21.65
N ALA A 35 -49.77 -8.88 21.03
CA ALA A 35 -49.72 -10.16 21.71
C ALA A 35 -48.78 -10.04 22.92
N ALA A 36 -49.29 -10.40 24.10
CA ALA A 36 -48.51 -10.42 25.32
C ALA A 36 -47.29 -11.33 25.12
N ALA A 37 -46.10 -10.73 25.06
CA ALA A 37 -44.86 -11.46 25.17
C ALA A 37 -44.84 -12.12 26.56
N SER A 38 -44.94 -13.44 26.56
CA SER A 38 -44.71 -14.27 27.75
C SER A 38 -43.34 -13.93 28.31
N ALA A 39 -43.29 -13.71 29.63
CA ALA A 39 -42.08 -13.61 30.41
C ALA A 39 -41.28 -14.93 30.29
N GLU A 40 -40.49 -15.05 29.23
CA GLU A 40 -39.37 -15.99 29.22
C GLU A 40 -38.26 -15.38 30.07
N THR A 41 -38.02 -16.06 31.18
CA THR A 41 -36.92 -15.86 32.11
C THR A 41 -35.62 -15.49 31.39
N THR A 42 -35.02 -14.37 31.77
CA THR A 42 -33.65 -13.98 31.44
C THR A 42 -32.70 -15.08 31.90
N ALA A 43 -32.44 -16.07 31.04
CA ALA A 43 -31.22 -16.84 31.14
C ALA A 43 -30.08 -15.82 31.01
N GLU A 44 -29.26 -15.69 32.05
CA GLU A 44 -28.05 -14.87 32.03
C GLU A 44 -27.23 -15.30 30.81
N ILE A 45 -27.25 -14.47 29.76
CA ILE A 45 -26.28 -14.60 28.69
C ILE A 45 -24.93 -14.37 29.37
N GLU A 46 -24.11 -15.40 29.48
CA GLU A 46 -22.77 -15.30 30.06
C GLU A 46 -21.90 -14.46 29.11
N LEU A 47 -21.93 -13.14 29.31
CA LEU A 47 -21.14 -12.18 28.57
C LEU A 47 -19.67 -12.43 28.93
N LYS A 48 -18.85 -12.82 27.95
CA LYS A 48 -17.42 -13.08 28.14
C LYS A 48 -16.63 -11.81 27.80
N PRO A 49 -16.20 -11.02 28.80
CA PRO A 49 -15.37 -9.85 28.54
C PRO A 49 -14.01 -10.29 27.98
N HIS A 50 -13.41 -9.42 27.16
CA HIS A 50 -12.08 -9.61 26.58
C HIS A 50 -11.06 -10.07 27.63
N GLN A 51 -10.30 -11.10 27.29
CA GLN A 51 -9.16 -11.60 28.07
C GLN A 51 -7.90 -11.30 27.25
N PRO A 52 -6.90 -10.63 27.83
CA PRO A 52 -5.66 -10.37 27.12
C PRO A 52 -5.07 -11.67 26.59
N ARG A 53 -4.61 -11.63 25.34
CA ARG A 53 -3.98 -12.80 24.74
C ARG A 53 -2.65 -13.12 25.45
N PRO A 54 -2.14 -14.36 25.34
CA PRO A 54 -0.84 -14.71 25.92
C PRO A 54 0.33 -13.86 25.43
N ASP A 55 0.23 -13.35 24.20
CA ASP A 55 1.19 -12.44 23.55
C ASP A 55 0.89 -10.95 23.78
N ALA A 56 -0.09 -10.62 24.63
CA ALA A 56 -0.46 -9.25 24.93
C ALA A 56 0.72 -8.51 25.60
N PRO A 57 1.11 -7.33 25.07
CA PRO A 57 2.24 -6.59 25.64
C PRO A 57 1.88 -5.99 27.01
N LYS A 58 2.89 -5.71 27.85
CA LYS A 58 2.74 -5.33 29.28
C LYS A 58 1.55 -4.41 29.60
N TYR A 59 1.41 -3.29 28.91
CA TYR A 59 0.36 -2.28 29.18
C TYR A 59 -1.04 -2.64 28.64
N ALA A 60 -1.17 -3.75 27.92
CA ALA A 60 -2.45 -4.35 27.54
C ALA A 60 -3.12 -5.08 28.71
N LEU A 61 -2.32 -5.57 29.66
CA LEU A 61 -2.82 -6.29 30.83
C LEU A 61 -3.57 -5.36 31.77
N ARG A 62 -4.64 -5.87 32.38
CA ARG A 62 -5.43 -5.12 33.38
C ARG A 62 -4.52 -4.62 34.51
N GLY A 63 -4.73 -3.38 34.94
CA GLY A 63 -3.97 -2.79 36.02
C GLY A 63 -4.33 -3.34 37.41
N PRO A 64 -3.60 -2.93 38.46
CA PRO A 64 -3.67 -3.53 39.78
C PRO A 64 -4.93 -3.13 40.58
N PHE A 65 -5.68 -2.12 40.14
CA PHE A 65 -6.86 -1.65 40.85
C PHE A 65 -8.12 -2.40 40.39
N GLY A 66 -8.96 -2.77 41.35
CA GLY A 66 -10.35 -3.11 41.05
C GLY A 66 -11.11 -1.88 40.54
N VAL A 67 -12.19 -2.09 39.79
CA VAL A 67 -12.86 -1.00 39.06
C VAL A 67 -14.30 -0.83 39.55
N GLY A 68 -14.64 0.39 39.94
CA GLY A 68 -16.01 0.81 40.22
C GLY A 68 -16.62 1.55 39.03
N VAL A 69 -17.94 1.49 38.86
CA VAL A 69 -18.67 2.33 37.91
C VAL A 69 -19.90 2.98 38.53
N ARG A 70 -20.18 4.24 38.19
CA ARG A 70 -21.39 4.98 38.57
C ARG A 70 -22.03 5.62 37.34
N ASP A 71 -23.37 5.65 37.34
CA ASP A 71 -24.16 6.47 36.42
C ASP A 71 -24.48 7.79 37.13
N MET A 72 -24.05 8.91 36.55
CA MET A 72 -24.25 10.25 37.12
C MET A 72 -25.00 11.16 36.15
N LEU A 73 -25.67 12.17 36.70
CA LEU A 73 -26.43 13.15 35.92
C LEU A 73 -25.86 14.55 36.17
N VAL A 74 -25.32 15.16 35.13
CA VAL A 74 -24.87 16.55 35.13
C VAL A 74 -26.07 17.44 34.81
N GLN A 75 -26.39 18.34 35.73
CA GLN A 75 -27.52 19.26 35.57
C GLN A 75 -27.20 20.35 34.52
N PRO A 76 -28.21 20.89 33.83
CA PRO A 76 -28.07 22.09 32.99
C PRO A 76 -27.37 23.22 33.75
N ALA A 77 -26.36 23.86 33.14
CA ALA A 77 -25.63 24.97 33.75
C ALA A 77 -26.19 26.34 33.34
N LYS A 78 -26.78 26.43 32.14
CA LYS A 78 -27.42 27.64 31.59
C LYS A 78 -28.70 27.29 30.82
N ASP A 79 -29.53 28.30 30.54
CA ASP A 79 -30.71 28.15 29.69
C ASP A 79 -30.32 27.64 28.30
N GLY A 80 -30.93 26.52 27.89
CA GLY A 80 -30.63 25.82 26.63
C GLY A 80 -29.66 24.63 26.75
N ASP A 81 -29.02 24.41 27.91
CA ASP A 81 -28.27 23.19 28.17
C ASP A 81 -29.21 22.02 28.51
N ARG A 82 -28.92 20.82 27.99
CA ARG A 82 -29.61 19.58 28.38
C ARG A 82 -28.93 18.89 29.56
N PRO A 83 -29.65 18.09 30.37
CA PRO A 83 -29.01 17.21 31.34
C PRO A 83 -28.11 16.20 30.62
N LEU A 84 -26.94 15.88 31.19
CA LEU A 84 -26.01 14.91 30.60
C LEU A 84 -25.86 13.69 31.49
N ARG A 85 -26.14 12.51 30.95
CA ARG A 85 -25.83 11.25 31.62
C ARG A 85 -24.35 10.92 31.41
N VAL A 86 -23.61 10.72 32.48
CA VAL A 86 -22.16 10.45 32.45
C VAL A 86 -21.88 9.15 33.18
N ASN A 87 -21.20 8.21 32.52
CA ASN A 87 -20.59 7.10 33.23
C ASN A 87 -19.24 7.52 33.80
N VAL A 88 -19.01 7.18 35.07
CA VAL A 88 -17.75 7.43 35.77
C VAL A 88 -17.17 6.08 36.19
N TRP A 89 -16.08 5.68 35.56
CA TRP A 89 -15.26 4.53 35.98
C TRP A 89 -14.09 5.01 36.82
N TYR A 90 -13.79 4.31 37.92
CA TYR A 90 -12.78 4.75 38.88
C TYR A 90 -12.13 3.57 39.60
N PRO A 91 -10.89 3.72 40.10
CA PRO A 91 -10.27 2.76 40.99
C PRO A 91 -11.10 2.57 42.26
N ALA A 92 -11.46 1.33 42.58
CA ALA A 92 -12.36 0.99 43.67
C ALA A 92 -11.81 -0.12 44.56
N LEU A 93 -12.32 -0.15 45.80
CA LEU A 93 -12.10 -1.24 46.73
C LEU A 93 -13.14 -2.33 46.46
N ILE A 94 -12.68 -3.48 45.96
CA ILE A 94 -13.55 -4.62 45.67
C ILE A 94 -13.60 -5.51 46.93
N PRO A 95 -14.79 -5.74 47.51
CA PRO A 95 -14.92 -6.63 48.66
C PRO A 95 -14.43 -8.04 48.35
N GLN A 96 -13.77 -8.67 49.31
CA GLN A 96 -13.27 -10.04 49.15
C GLN A 96 -14.42 -11.00 48.78
N GLY A 97 -14.28 -11.73 47.68
CA GLY A 97 -15.29 -12.66 47.17
C GLY A 97 -16.38 -12.04 46.29
N ALA A 98 -16.39 -10.72 46.09
CA ALA A 98 -17.28 -10.08 45.11
C ALA A 98 -16.82 -10.42 43.68
N LYS A 99 -17.76 -10.82 42.81
CA LYS A 99 -17.51 -11.02 41.39
C LYS A 99 -17.54 -9.67 40.68
N GLU A 100 -16.44 -9.25 40.09
CA GLU A 100 -16.38 -8.07 39.24
C GLU A 100 -17.11 -8.34 37.92
N ALA A 101 -18.39 -8.00 37.87
CA ALA A 101 -19.23 -8.13 36.70
C ALA A 101 -20.31 -7.05 36.68
N VAL A 102 -20.51 -6.43 35.52
CA VAL A 102 -21.58 -5.45 35.29
C VAL A 102 -22.14 -5.63 33.90
N THR A 103 -23.44 -5.41 33.76
CA THR A 103 -24.09 -5.31 32.45
C THR A 103 -24.36 -3.84 32.16
N TYR A 104 -23.86 -3.37 31.03
CA TYR A 104 -24.24 -2.09 30.44
C TYR A 104 -25.34 -2.31 29.41
N LYS A 105 -26.24 -1.34 29.31
CA LYS A 105 -27.32 -1.35 28.34
C LYS A 105 -27.00 -0.35 27.24
N MET A 106 -26.94 -0.82 26.00
CA MET A 106 -26.84 0.04 24.83
C MET A 106 -28.25 0.44 24.40
N ASP A 107 -28.60 1.72 24.55
CA ASP A 107 -29.92 2.25 24.20
C ASP A 107 -30.01 2.44 22.67
N PHE A 108 -30.32 1.38 21.93
CA PHE A 108 -30.38 1.35 20.45
C PHE A 108 -31.77 1.71 19.93
N LEU A 109 -31.88 2.72 19.05
CA LEU A 109 -33.13 3.25 18.45
C LEU A 109 -34.16 3.77 19.48
N ALA A 110 -35.19 4.46 19.00
CA ALA A 110 -36.19 5.19 19.80
C ALA A 110 -37.09 4.32 20.72
N ASP A 111 -36.73 3.06 20.96
CA ASP A 111 -37.39 2.18 21.91
C ASP A 111 -36.43 1.76 23.04
N PRO A 112 -36.51 2.43 24.21
CA PRO A 112 -35.74 2.08 25.40
C PRO A 112 -35.95 0.64 25.87
N ALA A 113 -36.98 -0.09 25.42
CA ALA A 113 -37.21 -1.48 25.79
C ALA A 113 -36.32 -2.48 25.01
N ALA A 114 -35.72 -2.08 23.88
CA ALA A 114 -35.02 -2.97 22.94
C ALA A 114 -33.48 -3.02 23.07
N GLY A 115 -32.89 -2.35 24.06
CA GLY A 115 -31.43 -2.21 24.16
C GLY A 115 -30.64 -3.52 24.24
N PHE A 116 -29.44 -3.55 23.63
CA PHE A 116 -28.56 -4.71 23.63
C PHE A 116 -27.66 -4.71 24.88
N PRO A 117 -27.65 -5.77 25.71
CA PRO A 117 -26.76 -5.85 26.86
C PRO A 117 -25.31 -6.12 26.42
N THR A 118 -24.35 -5.45 27.07
CA THR A 118 -22.91 -5.73 26.95
C THR A 118 -22.27 -5.91 28.32
N GLY A 119 -21.31 -6.82 28.42
CA GLY A 119 -20.73 -7.23 29.70
C GLY A 119 -19.41 -6.53 29.99
N GLY A 120 -19.24 -6.13 31.24
CA GLY A 120 -18.03 -5.51 31.77
C GLY A 120 -17.55 -6.18 33.06
N ARG A 121 -16.38 -5.75 33.54
CA ARG A 121 -15.70 -6.23 34.74
C ARG A 121 -15.53 -5.13 35.80
N ALA A 122 -16.43 -4.14 35.81
CA ALA A 122 -16.55 -3.20 36.92
C ALA A 122 -17.61 -3.66 37.94
N LEU A 123 -17.54 -3.11 39.14
CA LEU A 123 -18.56 -3.25 40.19
C LEU A 123 -19.34 -1.94 40.34
N ARG A 124 -20.66 -2.01 40.15
CA ARG A 124 -21.53 -0.83 40.26
C ARG A 124 -21.52 -0.29 41.68
N ASP A 125 -21.38 1.03 41.81
CA ASP A 125 -21.42 1.79 43.08
C ASP A 125 -20.39 1.34 44.15
N ALA A 126 -19.30 0.68 43.74
CA ALA A 126 -18.23 0.29 44.64
C ALA A 126 -17.62 1.48 45.42
N ALA A 127 -17.06 1.22 46.59
CA ALA A 127 -16.37 2.26 47.35
C ALA A 127 -15.11 2.70 46.60
N PRO A 128 -14.87 4.00 46.35
CA PRO A 128 -13.65 4.45 45.71
C PRO A 128 -12.40 4.08 46.51
N ASN A 129 -11.27 3.88 45.85
CA ASN A 129 -9.98 3.61 46.50
C ASN A 129 -9.16 4.91 46.64
N PRO A 130 -9.13 5.56 47.82
CA PRO A 130 -8.37 6.80 47.99
C PRO A 130 -6.87 6.58 48.20
N ALA A 131 -6.40 5.35 48.42
CA ALA A 131 -5.05 5.08 48.92
C ALA A 131 -3.92 5.40 47.93
N SER A 132 -4.23 5.53 46.64
CA SER A 132 -3.27 5.85 45.58
C SER A 132 -3.72 7.03 44.70
N GLY A 133 -4.75 7.76 45.14
CA GLY A 133 -5.24 8.97 44.48
C GLY A 133 -4.55 10.25 44.99
N PRO A 134 -4.87 11.42 44.41
CA PRO A 134 -5.85 11.62 43.35
C PRO A 134 -5.40 11.01 42.00
N TYR A 135 -6.35 10.56 41.19
CA TYR A 135 -6.07 9.89 39.91
C TYR A 135 -6.33 10.82 38.72
N PRO A 136 -5.43 10.86 37.71
CA PRO A 136 -5.63 11.68 36.52
C PRO A 136 -6.94 11.37 35.81
N LEU A 137 -7.55 12.42 35.25
CA LEU A 137 -8.86 12.36 34.59
C LEU A 137 -8.71 12.06 33.09
N VAL A 138 -9.52 11.14 32.58
CA VAL A 138 -9.68 10.88 31.15
C VAL A 138 -11.13 11.13 30.76
N LEU A 139 -11.36 12.13 29.90
CA LEU A 139 -12.66 12.37 29.30
C LEU A 139 -12.76 11.58 27.99
N TYR A 140 -13.86 10.86 27.78
CA TYR A 140 -14.08 10.04 26.59
C TYR A 140 -15.29 10.50 25.77
N SER A 141 -15.09 10.78 24.48
CA SER A 141 -16.18 11.07 23.53
C SER A 141 -16.31 9.94 22.49
N HIS A 142 -17.52 9.41 22.32
CA HIS A 142 -17.82 8.33 21.39
C HIS A 142 -18.07 8.81 19.95
N GLY A 143 -17.98 7.89 18.98
CA GLY A 143 -18.18 8.17 17.55
C GLY A 143 -19.61 8.51 17.14
N SER A 144 -19.79 8.83 15.85
CA SER A 144 -21.11 8.98 15.23
C SER A 144 -21.82 7.62 15.17
N TRP A 145 -23.14 7.57 15.37
CA TRP A 145 -23.90 6.31 15.35
C TRP A 145 -23.34 5.23 16.31
N CYS A 146 -22.72 5.67 17.40
CA CYS A 146 -22.07 4.85 18.42
C CYS A 146 -22.55 5.25 19.83
N PHE A 147 -22.18 4.45 20.83
CA PHE A 147 -22.47 4.67 22.25
C PHE A 147 -21.18 4.66 23.06
N ARG A 148 -21.19 5.21 24.29
CA ARG A 148 -20.00 5.14 25.16
C ARG A 148 -19.66 3.70 25.57
N GLU A 149 -20.67 2.82 25.64
CA GLU A 149 -20.57 1.42 25.99
C GLU A 149 -19.76 0.60 24.97
N ILE A 150 -19.55 1.10 23.75
CA ILE A 150 -18.76 0.37 22.75
C ILE A 150 -17.27 0.27 23.11
N ALA A 151 -16.82 1.15 24.00
CA ALA A 151 -15.47 1.17 24.52
C ALA A 151 -15.42 0.80 26.01
N SER A 152 -16.52 0.32 26.60
CA SER A 152 -16.63 0.07 28.05
C SER A 152 -15.48 -0.75 28.62
N LEU A 153 -15.07 -1.84 27.95
CA LEU A 153 -13.94 -2.68 28.39
C LEU A 153 -12.61 -1.91 28.39
N PHE A 154 -12.40 -1.07 27.38
CA PHE A 154 -11.24 -0.18 27.29
C PHE A 154 -11.27 0.92 28.38
N LEU A 155 -12.43 1.50 28.67
CA LEU A 155 -12.58 2.54 29.71
C LEU A 155 -12.38 1.95 31.12
N GLU A 156 -12.89 0.74 31.37
CA GLU A 156 -12.58 -0.02 32.58
C GLU A 156 -11.09 -0.34 32.69
N HIS A 157 -10.45 -0.71 31.58
CA HIS A 157 -9.01 -0.97 31.52
C HIS A 157 -8.22 0.23 31.99
N LEU A 158 -8.51 1.43 31.47
CA LEU A 158 -7.86 2.66 31.97
C LEU A 158 -8.12 2.88 33.47
N ALA A 159 -9.35 2.69 33.95
CA ALA A 159 -9.63 2.82 35.38
C ALA A 159 -8.80 1.85 36.24
N SER A 160 -8.57 0.62 35.77
CA SER A 160 -7.72 -0.35 36.46
C SER A 160 -6.24 0.06 36.55
N HIS A 161 -5.77 0.98 35.70
CA HIS A 161 -4.43 1.57 35.70
C HIS A 161 -4.34 2.88 36.51
N GLY A 162 -5.38 3.19 37.29
CA GLY A 162 -5.39 4.34 38.20
C GLY A 162 -5.69 5.64 37.47
N PHE A 163 -6.73 5.63 36.63
CA PHE A 163 -7.32 6.82 36.01
C PHE A 163 -8.80 6.92 36.42
N VAL A 164 -9.34 8.12 36.56
CA VAL A 164 -10.80 8.31 36.59
C VAL A 164 -11.25 8.60 35.17
N VAL A 165 -12.21 7.84 34.66
CA VAL A 165 -12.68 7.95 33.27
C VAL A 165 -14.14 8.40 33.26
N MET A 166 -14.43 9.49 32.56
CA MET A 166 -15.78 10.03 32.42
C MET A 166 -16.22 10.04 30.95
N ALA A 167 -17.38 9.44 30.66
CA ALA A 167 -17.95 9.41 29.31
C ALA A 167 -19.40 9.93 29.32
N PRO A 168 -19.68 11.13 28.78
CA PRO A 168 -21.05 11.62 28.60
C PRO A 168 -21.81 10.85 27.50
N LEU A 169 -23.13 10.80 27.61
CA LEU A 169 -24.03 10.45 26.51
C LEU A 169 -24.28 11.69 25.64
N HIS A 170 -24.01 11.57 24.34
CA HIS A 170 -24.45 12.58 23.38
C HIS A 170 -25.72 12.06 22.68
N GLU A 171 -26.90 12.50 23.14
CA GLU A 171 -28.20 12.02 22.64
C GLU A 171 -28.53 12.48 21.20
N ASP A 172 -27.84 13.50 20.72
CA ASP A 172 -27.95 14.12 19.40
C ASP A 172 -27.25 13.33 18.26
N ASN A 173 -26.76 12.12 18.56
CA ASN A 173 -25.92 11.29 17.69
C ASN A 173 -26.64 10.48 16.59
N TRP A 174 -27.97 10.35 16.65
CA TRP A 174 -28.70 9.30 15.94
C TRP A 174 -29.64 9.79 14.83
N GLY A 175 -29.71 11.10 14.58
CA GLY A 175 -30.56 11.66 13.54
C GLY A 175 -32.04 11.27 13.62
N ASN A 176 -32.53 10.72 14.75
CA ASN A 176 -33.92 10.33 14.91
C ASN A 176 -34.73 11.41 15.64
N MET A 177 -35.65 12.02 14.91
CA MET A 177 -36.92 12.62 15.34
C MET A 177 -36.92 13.80 16.35
N TYR A 178 -35.82 14.15 17.04
CA TYR A 178 -35.83 15.25 18.03
C TYR A 178 -34.73 16.31 17.90
N GLN A 179 -33.56 16.04 17.31
CA GLN A 179 -32.55 17.08 17.02
C GLN A 179 -31.71 16.72 15.77
N PRO A 180 -31.37 17.69 14.92
CA PRO A 180 -30.58 17.48 13.70
C PRO A 180 -29.07 17.35 13.98
N THR A 181 -28.36 16.52 13.21
CA THR A 181 -26.96 16.12 13.45
C THR A 181 -25.96 17.27 13.42
N TRP A 182 -26.23 18.35 12.69
CA TRP A 182 -25.39 19.56 12.67
C TRP A 182 -25.26 20.19 14.06
N ARG A 183 -26.25 20.00 14.95
CA ARG A 183 -26.21 20.55 16.31
C ARG A 183 -25.10 19.92 17.14
N SER A 184 -24.79 18.65 16.87
CA SER A 184 -23.74 17.89 17.56
C SER A 184 -22.35 18.50 17.38
N GLU A 185 -22.12 19.24 16.28
CA GLU A 185 -20.86 19.94 16.02
C GLU A 185 -20.53 20.96 17.12
N ILE A 186 -21.56 21.53 17.76
CA ILE A 186 -21.42 22.61 18.73
C ILE A 186 -21.73 22.15 20.16
N SER A 187 -22.72 21.27 20.33
CA SER A 187 -23.11 20.76 21.66
C SER A 187 -22.06 19.82 22.27
N ARG A 188 -21.36 19.00 21.47
CA ARG A 188 -20.44 17.99 22.01
C ARG A 188 -19.19 18.56 22.65
N PRO A 189 -18.45 19.51 22.04
CA PRO A 189 -17.35 20.18 22.74
C PRO A 189 -17.82 20.80 24.07
N ARG A 190 -19.01 21.44 24.07
CA ARG A 190 -19.61 22.02 25.29
C ARG A 190 -19.92 20.98 26.36
N ASP A 191 -20.43 19.81 25.97
CA ASP A 191 -20.71 18.71 26.90
C ASP A 191 -19.45 18.19 27.56
N MET A 192 -18.34 18.13 26.80
CA MET A 192 -17.04 17.71 27.33
C MET A 192 -16.52 18.70 28.35
N VAL A 193 -16.60 20.01 28.08
CA VAL A 193 -16.27 21.07 29.06
C VAL A 193 -17.14 20.97 30.31
N ARG A 194 -18.47 20.78 30.16
CA ARG A 194 -19.38 20.60 31.30
C ARG A 194 -19.07 19.33 32.11
N THR A 195 -18.61 18.27 31.46
CA THR A 195 -18.18 17.05 32.14
C THR A 195 -16.90 17.28 32.95
N LEU A 196 -15.98 18.11 32.43
CA LEU A 196 -14.79 18.53 33.15
C LEU A 196 -15.10 19.38 34.39
N ASP A 197 -15.99 20.37 34.25
CA ASP A 197 -16.46 21.19 35.38
C ASP A 197 -17.17 20.33 36.44
N PHE A 198 -17.94 19.33 36.00
CA PHE A 198 -18.57 18.37 36.89
C PHE A 198 -17.54 17.51 37.64
N ALA A 199 -16.43 17.13 37.00
CA ALA A 199 -15.34 16.40 37.66
C ALA A 199 -14.69 17.23 38.78
N GLU A 200 -14.50 18.53 38.58
CA GLU A 200 -14.03 19.45 39.62
C GLU A 200 -15.00 19.52 40.80
N ALA A 201 -16.30 19.66 40.52
CA ALA A 201 -17.32 19.67 41.56
C ALA A 201 -17.39 18.35 42.34
N LEU A 202 -17.18 17.21 41.68
CA LEU A 202 -17.16 15.89 42.30
C LEU A 202 -15.97 15.70 43.26
N THR A 203 -14.79 16.21 42.89
CA THR A 203 -13.54 16.06 43.67
C THR A 203 -13.32 17.17 44.70
N ALA A 204 -14.09 18.27 44.63
CA ALA A 204 -14.06 19.33 45.61
C ALA A 204 -14.40 18.84 47.04
N SER A 205 -13.99 19.62 48.05
CA SER A 205 -14.30 19.33 49.45
C SER A 205 -15.82 19.22 49.67
N GLY A 206 -16.29 18.06 50.12
CA GLY A 206 -17.71 17.76 50.31
C GLY A 206 -18.41 17.16 49.08
N GLY A 207 -17.72 17.02 47.95
CA GLY A 207 -18.19 16.32 46.76
C GLY A 207 -18.23 14.79 46.93
N ALA A 208 -18.99 14.11 46.07
CA ALA A 208 -19.22 12.66 46.16
C ALA A 208 -17.96 11.80 45.90
N MET A 209 -16.90 12.41 45.38
CA MET A 209 -15.60 11.80 45.13
C MET A 209 -14.46 12.71 45.63
N ALA A 210 -14.69 13.41 46.75
CA ALA A 210 -13.76 14.41 47.29
C ALA A 210 -12.31 13.89 47.36
N GLY A 211 -11.38 14.62 46.71
CA GLY A 211 -9.95 14.31 46.68
C GLY A 211 -9.55 13.09 45.84
N LEU A 212 -10.48 12.49 45.07
CA LEU A 212 -10.21 11.29 44.27
C LEU A 212 -9.72 11.61 42.86
N ILE A 213 -10.23 12.68 42.26
CA ILE A 213 -9.98 13.03 40.85
C ILE A 213 -8.92 14.13 40.81
N ASP A 214 -7.88 13.90 40.03
CA ASP A 214 -6.86 14.89 39.70
C ASP A 214 -7.28 15.62 38.41
N THR A 215 -7.85 16.81 38.58
CA THR A 215 -8.25 17.69 37.48
C THR A 215 -7.11 18.62 37.02
N ALA A 216 -5.90 18.47 37.59
CA ALA A 216 -4.70 19.15 37.13
C ALA A 216 -3.92 18.35 36.08
N HIS A 217 -4.24 17.06 35.91
CA HIS A 217 -3.70 16.18 34.86
C HIS A 217 -4.85 15.54 34.09
N VAL A 218 -5.18 16.10 32.92
CA VAL A 218 -6.39 15.71 32.16
C VAL A 218 -6.03 15.28 30.74
N ALA A 219 -6.54 14.12 30.34
CA ALA A 219 -6.55 13.70 28.94
C ALA A 219 -7.95 13.72 28.34
N VAL A 220 -8.03 13.98 27.04
CA VAL A 220 -9.24 13.75 26.25
C VAL A 220 -8.97 12.67 25.22
N LYS A 221 -9.83 11.65 25.22
CA LYS A 221 -9.83 10.56 24.24
C LYS A 221 -11.12 10.59 23.42
N GLY A 222 -11.02 10.30 22.14
CA GLY A 222 -12.22 10.03 21.35
C GLY A 222 -12.04 9.11 20.15
N HIS A 223 -13.17 8.57 19.69
CA HIS A 223 -13.25 7.72 18.50
C HIS A 223 -14.09 8.37 17.41
N SER A 224 -13.66 8.29 16.15
CA SER A 224 -14.41 8.82 15.00
C SER A 224 -14.75 10.30 15.18
N PHE A 225 -16.02 10.70 15.11
CA PHE A 225 -16.45 12.06 15.44
C PHE A 225 -15.98 12.51 16.84
N GLY A 226 -16.08 11.65 17.86
CA GLY A 226 -15.52 11.94 19.18
C GLY A 226 -14.01 12.14 19.16
N GLY A 227 -13.29 11.50 18.24
CA GLY A 227 -11.87 11.71 18.01
C GLY A 227 -11.57 13.12 17.48
N ARG A 228 -12.42 13.66 16.60
CA ARG A 228 -12.35 15.07 16.20
C ARG A 228 -12.60 16.00 17.40
N ILE A 229 -13.63 15.71 18.20
CA ILE A 229 -13.91 16.48 19.42
C ILE A 229 -12.70 16.48 20.36
N ALA A 230 -11.98 15.37 20.48
CA ALA A 230 -10.75 15.31 21.27
C ALA A 230 -9.64 16.22 20.71
N LEU A 231 -9.50 16.31 19.38
CA LEU A 231 -8.58 17.26 18.74
C LEU A 231 -9.01 18.71 18.98
N GLU A 232 -10.30 19.02 18.86
CA GLU A 232 -10.85 20.37 19.11
C GLU A 232 -10.62 20.82 20.55
N MET A 233 -10.88 19.92 21.50
CA MET A 233 -10.58 20.12 22.93
C MET A 233 -9.08 20.33 23.21
N GLY A 234 -8.20 19.88 22.33
CA GLY A 234 -6.76 20.12 22.40
C GLY A 234 -6.28 21.41 21.71
N GLY A 235 -7.15 22.11 20.97
CA GLY A 235 -6.82 23.34 20.24
C GLY A 235 -7.07 23.30 18.74
N ALA A 236 -7.61 22.21 18.18
CA ALA A 236 -8.09 22.23 16.81
C ALA A 236 -9.40 23.04 16.69
N ARG A 237 -9.68 23.60 15.52
CA ARG A 237 -10.85 24.46 15.27
C ARG A 237 -11.45 24.13 13.91
N LEU A 238 -12.78 24.21 13.80
CA LEU A 238 -13.45 24.01 12.51
C LEU A 238 -13.15 25.19 11.59
N ASN A 239 -12.87 24.89 10.32
CA ASN A 239 -12.82 25.86 9.24
C ASN A 239 -13.99 25.58 8.29
N VAL A 240 -15.20 25.95 8.75
CA VAL A 240 -16.44 25.64 8.03
C VAL A 240 -16.50 26.35 6.69
N LYS A 241 -15.92 27.54 6.57
CA LYS A 241 -15.84 28.26 5.29
C LYS A 241 -15.07 27.45 4.26
N GLU A 242 -13.84 27.05 4.58
CA GLU A 242 -13.03 26.24 3.67
C GLU A 242 -13.63 24.86 3.43
N TRP A 243 -14.26 24.27 4.45
CA TRP A 243 -14.99 23.02 4.29
C TRP A 243 -16.14 23.15 3.27
N LEU A 244 -16.91 24.23 3.30
CA LEU A 244 -17.97 24.48 2.33
C LEU A 244 -17.40 24.76 0.93
N GLU A 245 -16.40 25.65 0.85
CA GLU A 245 -15.83 26.14 -0.40
C GLU A 245 -14.99 25.07 -1.14
N ASN A 246 -14.33 24.16 -0.40
CA ASN A 246 -13.47 23.14 -0.97
C ASN A 246 -14.08 21.73 -0.88
N TYR A 247 -14.36 21.26 0.33
CA TYR A 247 -14.78 19.86 0.54
C TYR A 247 -16.22 19.63 0.03
N CYS A 248 -17.17 20.51 0.35
CA CYS A 248 -18.56 20.31 -0.08
C CYS A 248 -18.80 20.59 -1.55
N VAL A 249 -17.95 21.40 -2.19
CA VAL A 249 -17.92 21.51 -3.65
C VAL A 249 -17.43 20.22 -4.30
N ALA A 250 -16.38 19.59 -3.76
CA ALA A 250 -15.84 18.33 -4.28
C ALA A 250 -16.76 17.12 -4.00
N TYR A 251 -17.45 17.12 -2.86
CA TYR A 251 -18.33 16.04 -2.41
C TYR A 251 -19.76 16.52 -2.14
N PRO A 252 -20.49 17.00 -3.17
CA PRO A 252 -21.80 17.64 -2.99
C PRO A 252 -22.89 16.65 -2.51
N LYS A 253 -22.60 15.34 -2.53
CA LYS A 253 -23.50 14.28 -2.05
C LYS A 253 -23.18 13.80 -0.63
N ASP A 254 -22.11 14.30 0.01
CA ASP A 254 -21.84 13.99 1.42
C ASP A 254 -23.01 14.52 2.26
N MET A 255 -23.54 13.69 3.17
CA MET A 255 -24.73 14.04 3.95
C MET A 255 -24.56 15.33 4.75
N ARG A 256 -23.33 15.65 5.18
CA ARG A 256 -23.03 16.89 5.90
C ARG A 256 -23.10 18.09 4.96
N CYS A 257 -22.61 17.94 3.73
CA CYS A 257 -22.63 18.99 2.71
C CYS A 257 -24.03 19.27 2.16
N VAL A 258 -24.95 18.31 2.25
CA VAL A 258 -26.35 18.53 1.91
C VAL A 258 -27.10 19.19 3.08
N GLY A 259 -26.91 18.70 4.30
CA GLY A 259 -27.76 19.10 5.43
C GLY A 259 -27.26 20.29 6.27
N TYR A 260 -25.95 20.50 6.40
CA TYR A 260 -25.42 21.50 7.32
C TYR A 260 -25.47 22.94 6.79
N PRO A 261 -25.30 23.21 5.46
CA PRO A 261 -25.33 24.57 4.95
C PRO A 261 -26.61 25.35 5.27
N GLU A 262 -27.75 24.65 5.37
CA GLU A 262 -29.06 25.25 5.71
C GLU A 262 -29.14 25.74 7.17
N HIS A 263 -28.20 25.35 8.03
CA HIS A 263 -28.24 25.60 9.47
C HIS A 263 -27.00 26.31 10.01
N LEU A 264 -26.16 26.87 9.14
CA LEU A 264 -24.90 27.50 9.58
C LEU A 264 -25.15 28.68 10.53
N GLU A 265 -26.18 29.49 10.30
CA GLU A 265 -26.54 30.60 11.19
C GLU A 265 -26.98 30.11 12.57
N GLU A 266 -27.74 29.01 12.63
CA GLU A 266 -28.14 28.38 13.89
C GLU A 266 -26.93 27.79 14.63
N MET A 267 -26.03 27.13 13.90
CA MET A 267 -24.77 26.62 14.42
C MET A 267 -23.90 27.76 14.99
N ALA A 268 -23.78 28.89 14.28
CA ALA A 268 -23.02 30.05 14.72
C ALA A 268 -23.64 30.70 15.97
N ALA A 269 -24.96 30.84 16.01
CA ALA A 269 -25.69 31.33 17.18
C ALA A 269 -25.49 30.41 18.40
N LEU A 270 -25.56 29.09 18.22
CA LEU A 270 -25.29 28.11 19.29
C LEU A 270 -23.83 28.12 19.76
N ALA A 271 -22.91 28.47 18.86
CA ALA A 271 -21.49 28.66 19.11
C ALA A 271 -21.18 30.02 19.78
N GLY A 272 -22.17 30.89 19.92
CA GLY A 272 -22.04 32.19 20.58
C GLY A 272 -21.63 33.34 19.66
N PHE A 273 -21.74 33.19 18.35
CA PHE A 273 -21.51 34.27 17.39
C PHE A 273 -22.81 35.02 17.05
N GLU A 274 -22.70 36.33 16.82
CA GLU A 274 -23.81 37.18 16.33
C GLU A 274 -24.07 37.00 14.83
N ALA A 275 -23.09 36.50 14.08
CA ALA A 275 -23.14 36.23 12.65
C ALA A 275 -22.18 35.09 12.28
N LEU A 276 -22.25 34.59 11.05
CA LEU A 276 -21.33 33.57 10.56
C LEU A 276 -19.87 34.06 10.62
N PRO A 277 -18.96 33.35 11.31
CA PRO A 277 -17.56 33.77 11.38
C PRO A 277 -16.87 33.61 10.02
N GLU A 278 -16.12 34.64 9.60
CA GLU A 278 -15.31 34.59 8.36
C GLU A 278 -14.04 33.72 8.50
N GLY A 279 -13.63 33.43 9.74
CA GLY A 279 -12.44 32.63 10.06
C GLY A 279 -12.78 31.33 10.80
N LEU A 280 -11.80 30.82 11.55
CA LEU A 280 -11.97 29.60 12.35
C LEU A 280 -13.12 29.76 13.36
N TRP A 281 -13.92 28.71 13.51
CA TRP A 281 -14.99 28.57 14.51
C TRP A 281 -14.40 28.56 15.93
N PRO A 282 -15.21 28.58 17.01
CA PRO A 282 -14.69 28.90 18.34
C PRO A 282 -13.59 27.94 18.75
N ASP A 283 -12.65 28.46 19.53
CA ASP A 283 -11.66 27.62 20.21
C ASP A 283 -12.34 26.91 21.37
N TRP A 284 -12.55 25.60 21.22
CA TRP A 284 -13.12 24.75 22.26
C TRP A 284 -12.06 24.22 23.22
N SER A 285 -10.79 24.59 23.05
CA SER A 285 -9.74 24.10 23.92
C SER A 285 -9.95 24.52 25.37
N ASP A 286 -9.59 23.62 26.27
CA ASP A 286 -9.58 23.90 27.69
C ASP A 286 -8.12 23.90 28.20
N PRO A 287 -7.68 24.95 28.93
CA PRO A 287 -6.32 25.02 29.42
C PRO A 287 -5.94 23.86 30.36
N ARG A 288 -6.92 23.21 31.00
CA ARG A 288 -6.74 22.06 31.90
C ARG A 288 -6.41 20.76 31.14
N ILE A 289 -6.63 20.70 29.83
CA ILE A 289 -6.35 19.51 29.03
C ILE A 289 -4.86 19.46 28.70
N ASP A 290 -4.21 18.39 29.13
CA ASP A 290 -2.78 18.18 28.91
C ASP A 290 -2.51 17.34 27.68
N VAL A 291 -3.33 16.31 27.41
CA VAL A 291 -3.03 15.25 26.43
C VAL A 291 -4.24 14.89 25.57
N VAL A 292 -4.01 14.61 24.29
CA VAL A 292 -5.04 14.21 23.33
C VAL A 292 -4.79 12.82 22.75
N VAL A 293 -5.82 11.98 22.74
CA VAL A 293 -5.80 10.67 22.09
C VAL A 293 -6.97 10.55 21.12
N ALA A 294 -6.70 10.40 19.82
CA ALA A 294 -7.75 10.29 18.81
C ALA A 294 -7.61 9.00 18.00
N THR A 295 -8.67 8.19 17.97
CA THR A 295 -8.74 6.94 17.19
C THR A 295 -9.68 7.12 15.99
N GLY A 296 -9.18 6.95 14.78
CA GLY A 296 -9.94 7.15 13.54
C GLY A 296 -10.67 8.50 13.42
N PRO A 297 -10.11 9.66 13.84
CA PRO A 297 -10.88 10.90 13.86
C PRO A 297 -11.28 11.39 12.45
N SER A 298 -12.52 11.87 12.34
CA SER A 298 -13.03 12.53 11.12
C SER A 298 -12.60 13.99 11.09
N VAL A 299 -11.67 14.37 10.21
CA VAL A 299 -11.01 15.69 10.25
C VAL A 299 -11.31 16.63 9.08
N ASN A 300 -12.17 16.21 8.16
CA ASN A 300 -12.49 16.94 6.93
C ASN A 300 -13.10 18.35 7.14
N MET A 301 -13.61 18.67 8.33
CA MET A 301 -14.13 20.01 8.67
C MET A 301 -13.11 20.94 9.37
N LEU A 302 -11.89 20.46 9.65
CA LEU A 302 -10.86 21.28 10.30
C LEU A 302 -10.19 22.23 9.29
N GLY A 303 -10.08 21.85 8.01
CA GLY A 303 -9.51 22.68 6.93
C GLY A 303 -8.08 23.19 7.19
N GLY A 304 -7.60 24.07 6.32
CA GLY A 304 -6.34 24.78 6.47
C GLY A 304 -6.32 25.67 7.72
N GLY A 305 -5.22 25.62 8.47
CA GLY A 305 -5.02 26.38 9.71
C GLY A 305 -5.84 25.90 10.92
N GLY A 306 -6.83 25.01 10.74
CA GLY A 306 -7.66 24.50 11.84
C GLY A 306 -6.90 23.66 12.86
N LEU A 307 -5.68 23.20 12.54
CA LEU A 307 -4.82 22.44 13.46
C LEU A 307 -3.79 23.30 14.19
N ASP A 308 -3.64 24.58 13.83
CA ASP A 308 -2.53 25.44 14.29
C ASP A 308 -2.51 25.68 15.81
N GLY A 309 -3.69 25.59 16.43
CA GLY A 309 -3.88 25.72 17.88
C GLY A 309 -3.58 24.45 18.67
N LEU A 310 -3.45 23.29 18.02
CA LEU A 310 -3.24 22.01 18.70
C LEU A 310 -1.78 21.83 19.14
N ARG A 311 -1.47 22.28 20.36
CA ARG A 311 -0.11 22.28 20.94
C ARG A 311 0.15 21.16 21.94
N ARG A 312 -0.90 20.45 22.37
CA ARG A 312 -0.82 19.34 23.34
C ARG A 312 -0.15 18.10 22.73
N PRO A 313 0.44 17.20 23.53
CA PRO A 313 0.90 15.91 23.04
C PRO A 313 -0.28 15.12 22.45
N VAL A 314 -0.08 14.55 21.26
CA VAL A 314 -1.14 13.85 20.52
C VAL A 314 -0.74 12.42 20.20
N LEU A 315 -1.61 11.48 20.53
CA LEU A 315 -1.56 10.10 20.02
C LEU A 315 -2.71 9.87 19.04
N LEU A 316 -2.35 9.49 17.81
CA LEU A 316 -3.27 9.12 16.75
C LEU A 316 -3.23 7.61 16.51
N LEU A 317 -4.39 6.96 16.43
CA LEU A 317 -4.50 5.55 16.01
C LEU A 317 -5.46 5.41 14.82
N TYR A 318 -5.08 4.66 13.79
CA TYR A 318 -5.89 4.47 12.56
C TYR A 318 -5.81 3.06 12.01
N GLY A 319 -6.87 2.60 11.35
CA GLY A 319 -6.81 1.49 10.40
C GLY A 319 -6.47 2.01 8.99
N THR A 320 -5.59 1.33 8.26
CA THR A 320 -5.11 1.86 6.97
C THR A 320 -6.11 1.71 5.82
N LEU A 321 -7.18 0.92 6.03
CA LEU A 321 -8.34 0.79 5.14
C LEU A 321 -9.61 1.43 5.72
N ASP A 322 -9.47 2.33 6.69
CA ASP A 322 -10.59 3.13 7.19
C ASP A 322 -11.11 4.08 6.10
N THR A 323 -12.23 3.71 5.48
CA THR A 323 -12.92 4.54 4.48
C THR A 323 -14.04 5.40 5.07
N SER A 324 -14.37 5.22 6.36
CA SER A 324 -15.50 5.89 7.00
C SER A 324 -15.15 7.28 7.50
N ALA A 325 -13.89 7.52 7.89
CA ALA A 325 -13.39 8.82 8.33
C ALA A 325 -12.92 9.74 7.17
N GLY A 326 -13.09 9.31 5.92
CA GLY A 326 -12.50 9.93 4.72
C GLY A 326 -11.41 9.03 4.10
N ALA A 327 -11.06 9.23 2.83
CA ALA A 327 -10.07 8.41 2.13
C ALA A 327 -8.76 8.29 2.94
N ALA A 328 -7.98 7.21 2.73
CA ALA A 328 -6.71 6.94 3.42
C ALA A 328 -5.67 8.10 3.39
N ILE A 329 -5.93 9.13 2.60
CA ILE A 329 -5.17 10.37 2.46
C ILE A 329 -5.34 11.31 3.68
N GLU A 330 -6.50 11.31 4.35
CA GLU A 330 -6.84 12.27 5.41
C GLU A 330 -6.00 12.07 6.69
N TYR A 331 -5.72 10.82 7.10
CA TYR A 331 -4.93 10.57 8.30
C TYR A 331 -3.42 10.85 8.13
N ARG A 332 -2.88 10.71 6.91
CA ARG A 332 -1.49 11.07 6.61
C ARG A 332 -1.30 12.58 6.77
N ARG A 333 -2.21 13.35 6.15
CA ARG A 333 -2.23 14.82 6.28
C ARG A 333 -2.38 15.28 7.71
N LEU A 334 -3.28 14.65 8.47
CA LEU A 334 -3.52 15.05 9.85
C LEU A 334 -2.21 15.00 10.65
N TYR A 335 -1.55 13.84 10.68
CA TYR A 335 -0.32 13.67 11.47
C TYR A 335 0.79 14.64 11.02
N GLU A 336 0.96 14.84 9.72
CA GLU A 336 1.97 15.75 9.16
C GLU A 336 1.68 17.21 9.52
N SER A 337 0.40 17.61 9.47
CA SER A 337 -0.07 18.98 9.72
C SER A 337 -0.14 19.36 11.21
N LEU A 338 -0.01 18.41 12.14
CA LEU A 338 0.03 18.72 13.57
C LEU A 338 1.25 19.61 13.90
N PRO A 339 1.03 20.82 14.48
CA PRO A 339 2.09 21.79 14.77
C PRO A 339 2.87 21.49 16.07
N GLY A 340 2.59 20.33 16.69
CA GLY A 340 3.18 19.87 17.96
C GLY A 340 4.48 19.09 17.80
N ARG A 341 5.40 19.28 18.76
CA ARG A 341 6.68 18.54 18.85
C ARG A 341 6.55 17.12 19.41
N GLN A 342 5.45 16.81 20.09
CA GLN A 342 5.17 15.51 20.69
C GLN A 342 3.94 14.90 20.03
N LYS A 343 4.14 14.29 18.86
CA LYS A 343 3.09 13.57 18.14
C LYS A 343 3.52 12.12 17.93
N THR A 344 2.54 11.23 18.06
CA THR A 344 2.71 9.79 17.87
C THR A 344 1.57 9.28 17.00
N ARG A 345 1.86 8.46 15.98
CA ARG A 345 0.84 7.71 15.22
C ARG A 345 1.09 6.21 15.26
N VAL A 346 -0.01 5.46 15.35
CA VAL A 346 -0.07 4.01 15.27
C VAL A 346 -1.04 3.64 14.16
N LEU A 347 -0.58 2.94 13.14
CA LEU A 347 -1.41 2.48 12.03
C LEU A 347 -1.54 0.95 12.10
N PHE A 348 -2.78 0.46 12.04
CA PHE A 348 -3.14 -0.95 11.95
C PHE A 348 -3.32 -1.31 10.47
N GLU A 349 -2.36 -2.04 9.91
CA GLU A 349 -2.31 -2.34 8.48
C GLU A 349 -3.47 -3.23 8.04
N GLY A 350 -4.25 -2.77 7.06
CA GLY A 350 -5.41 -3.49 6.55
C GLY A 350 -6.66 -3.38 7.42
N ALA A 351 -6.60 -2.76 8.61
CA ALA A 351 -7.77 -2.59 9.47
C ALA A 351 -8.75 -1.54 8.94
N GLY A 352 -10.04 -1.75 9.22
CA GLY A 352 -11.13 -0.82 8.97
C GLY A 352 -11.43 0.13 10.13
N HIS A 353 -12.51 0.93 10.02
CA HIS A 353 -12.87 1.99 10.97
C HIS A 353 -13.17 1.47 12.39
N MET A 354 -13.86 0.33 12.49
CA MET A 354 -14.42 -0.17 13.76
C MET A 354 -13.45 -1.02 14.59
N ILE A 355 -12.19 -1.13 14.18
CA ILE A 355 -11.17 -1.96 14.85
C ILE A 355 -10.94 -1.59 16.34
N PHE A 356 -11.33 -0.38 16.75
CA PHE A 356 -11.13 0.15 18.10
C PHE A 356 -12.32 -0.07 19.08
N GLY A 357 -13.41 -0.73 18.67
CA GLY A 357 -14.59 -1.05 19.51
C GLY A 357 -14.58 -2.49 20.01
N ASN A 358 -15.34 -2.86 21.07
CA ASN A 358 -15.23 -4.18 21.71
C ASN A 358 -15.44 -5.38 20.72
N ALA A 359 -14.89 -6.54 21.05
CA ALA A 359 -14.96 -7.72 20.19
C ALA A 359 -16.35 -8.35 20.22
N CYS A 360 -16.74 -9.07 19.17
CA CYS A 360 -18.08 -9.63 19.04
C CYS A 360 -18.59 -10.50 20.21
N PRO A 361 -17.75 -11.26 20.94
CA PRO A 361 -18.18 -11.97 22.14
C PRO A 361 -18.79 -11.08 23.25
N ALA A 362 -18.46 -9.79 23.27
CA ALA A 362 -19.05 -8.81 24.18
C ALA A 362 -20.46 -8.33 23.74
N TYR A 363 -20.92 -8.70 22.54
CA TYR A 363 -22.18 -8.25 21.93
C TYR A 363 -23.04 -9.36 21.30
N PRO A 364 -23.38 -10.43 22.03
CA PRO A 364 -24.17 -11.53 21.48
C PRO A 364 -25.52 -11.07 20.91
N GLY A 365 -26.13 -10.04 21.49
CA GLY A 365 -27.38 -9.44 20.99
C GLY A 365 -27.22 -8.71 19.64
N MET A 366 -26.16 -7.92 19.46
CA MET A 366 -25.91 -7.21 18.19
C MET A 366 -25.51 -8.18 17.07
N VAL A 367 -24.70 -9.19 17.39
CA VAL A 367 -24.33 -10.24 16.43
C VAL A 367 -25.57 -11.00 15.97
N LYS A 368 -26.47 -11.37 16.89
CA LYS A 368 -27.75 -12.01 16.56
C LYS A 368 -28.65 -11.12 15.69
N ALA A 369 -28.58 -9.80 15.86
CA ALA A 369 -29.30 -8.83 15.04
C ALA A 369 -28.60 -8.49 13.71
N GLY A 370 -27.46 -9.13 13.39
CA GLY A 370 -26.75 -8.97 12.12
C GLY A 370 -25.69 -7.86 12.08
N TYR A 371 -25.46 -7.14 13.18
CA TYR A 371 -24.54 -5.98 13.25
C TYR A 371 -23.08 -6.35 13.54
N HIS A 372 -22.56 -7.39 12.87
CA HIS A 372 -21.19 -7.89 13.04
C HIS A 372 -20.09 -6.86 12.72
N MET A 373 -20.38 -5.89 11.83
CA MET A 373 -19.45 -4.84 11.40
C MET A 373 -18.95 -3.91 12.52
N PHE A 374 -19.60 -3.88 13.69
CA PHE A 374 -19.18 -3.04 14.83
C PHE A 374 -18.15 -3.71 15.76
N CYS A 375 -17.89 -5.01 15.55
CA CYS A 375 -17.14 -5.83 16.51
C CYS A 375 -16.21 -6.86 15.87
N SER A 376 -16.09 -6.83 14.53
CA SER A 376 -15.23 -7.69 13.71
C SER A 376 -14.49 -6.86 12.68
N ASP A 377 -13.33 -7.34 12.26
CA ASP A 377 -12.50 -6.74 11.20
C ASP A 377 -12.08 -7.86 10.23
N PRO A 378 -12.02 -7.60 8.91
CA PRO A 378 -11.70 -8.62 7.93
C PRO A 378 -10.23 -9.08 7.95
N VAL A 379 -9.32 -8.26 8.49
CA VAL A 379 -7.87 -8.53 8.52
C VAL A 379 -7.39 -8.82 9.93
N TRP A 380 -7.97 -8.15 10.93
CA TRP A 380 -7.48 -8.22 12.30
C TRP A 380 -8.34 -9.11 13.20
N ASP A 381 -7.64 -9.90 14.01
CA ASP A 381 -8.18 -10.35 15.29
C ASP A 381 -8.41 -9.12 16.19
N VAL A 382 -9.69 -8.84 16.47
CA VAL A 382 -10.11 -7.67 17.25
C VAL A 382 -9.62 -7.74 18.69
N ASP A 383 -9.47 -8.94 19.28
CA ASP A 383 -8.91 -9.09 20.63
C ASP A 383 -7.43 -8.67 20.65
N ARG A 384 -6.65 -9.05 19.63
CA ARG A 384 -5.27 -8.59 19.45
C ARG A 384 -5.21 -7.08 19.23
N ALA A 385 -6.12 -6.53 18.44
CA ALA A 385 -6.17 -5.10 18.20
C ALA A 385 -6.51 -4.31 19.48
N HIS A 386 -7.33 -4.87 20.37
CA HIS A 386 -7.57 -4.31 21.70
C HIS A 386 -6.37 -4.37 22.59
N ASP A 387 -5.65 -5.48 22.63
CA ASP A 387 -4.42 -5.57 23.40
C ASP A 387 -3.43 -4.48 22.99
N LEU A 388 -3.26 -4.26 21.69
CA LEU A 388 -2.37 -3.21 21.17
C LEU A 388 -2.92 -1.81 21.43
N THR A 389 -4.23 -1.58 21.27
CA THR A 389 -4.86 -0.29 21.59
C THR A 389 -4.72 0.04 23.08
N ASN A 390 -4.98 -0.92 23.96
CA ASN A 390 -4.77 -0.83 25.40
C ASN A 390 -3.32 -0.48 25.70
N HIS A 391 -2.37 -1.18 25.07
CA HIS A 391 -0.95 -0.95 25.26
C HIS A 391 -0.51 0.47 24.92
N PHE A 392 -0.75 0.91 23.68
CA PHE A 392 -0.29 2.22 23.21
C PHE A 392 -0.94 3.36 23.99
N VAL A 393 -2.26 3.30 24.19
CA VAL A 393 -2.97 4.39 24.88
C VAL A 393 -2.61 4.42 26.37
N THR A 394 -2.53 3.27 27.04
CA THR A 394 -2.18 3.24 28.47
C THR A 394 -0.75 3.68 28.69
N ALA A 395 0.21 3.20 27.88
CA ALA A 395 1.60 3.63 27.99
C ALA A 395 1.74 5.14 27.73
N PHE A 396 1.02 5.67 26.75
CA PHE A 396 1.05 7.10 26.42
C PHE A 396 0.50 7.95 27.56
N LEU A 397 -0.67 7.59 28.12
CA LEU A 397 -1.25 8.32 29.25
C LEU A 397 -0.40 8.24 30.52
N LEU A 398 0.22 7.09 30.81
CA LEU A 398 1.14 6.94 31.95
C LEU A 398 2.41 7.76 31.76
N ALA A 399 2.97 7.81 30.54
CA ALA A 399 4.13 8.61 30.22
C ALA A 399 3.84 10.11 30.37
N GLU A 400 2.76 10.59 29.76
CA GLU A 400 2.45 12.02 29.67
C GLU A 400 1.82 12.59 30.96
N LEU A 401 0.87 11.88 31.58
CA LEU A 401 0.17 12.40 32.77
C LEU A 401 0.82 12.00 34.10
N LYS A 402 1.57 10.90 34.14
CA LYS A 402 2.22 10.40 35.38
C LYS A 402 3.75 10.43 35.33
N GLY A 403 4.35 10.79 34.20
CA GLY A 403 5.80 10.79 34.04
C GLY A 403 6.43 9.39 34.13
N ASP A 404 5.70 8.33 33.81
CA ASP A 404 6.21 6.96 33.89
C ASP A 404 7.29 6.71 32.82
N ALA A 405 8.55 6.67 33.27
CA ALA A 405 9.71 6.48 32.41
C ALA A 405 9.74 5.10 31.72
N GLU A 406 9.18 4.05 32.34
CA GLU A 406 9.11 2.73 31.71
C GLU A 406 8.01 2.69 30.63
N ALA A 407 6.91 3.42 30.85
CA ALA A 407 5.88 3.59 29.84
C ALA A 407 6.42 4.39 28.63
N ALA A 408 7.17 5.47 28.88
CA ALA A 408 7.85 6.22 27.83
C ALA A 408 8.87 5.37 27.05
N LYS A 409 9.61 4.48 27.74
CA LYS A 409 10.52 3.52 27.08
C LYS A 409 9.78 2.52 26.21
N ALA A 410 8.61 2.04 26.65
CA ALA A 410 7.81 1.10 25.85
C ALA A 410 7.28 1.72 24.54
N LEU A 411 7.21 3.05 24.47
CA LEU A 411 6.85 3.80 23.27
C LEU A 411 8.06 4.21 22.42
N ALA A 412 9.29 3.89 22.83
CA ALA A 412 10.45 4.19 22.00
C ALA A 412 10.38 3.39 20.67
N PRO A 413 10.74 3.98 19.52
CA PRO A 413 10.64 3.31 18.22
C PRO A 413 11.29 1.93 18.15
N ASP A 414 12.42 1.72 18.85
CA ASP A 414 13.13 0.44 18.91
C ASP A 414 12.44 -0.62 19.79
N LYS A 415 11.44 -0.21 20.59
CA LYS A 415 10.61 -1.10 21.42
C LYS A 415 9.27 -1.42 20.80
N VAL A 416 8.89 -0.71 19.74
CA VAL A 416 7.64 -0.94 19.02
C VAL A 416 7.91 -1.80 17.79
N SER A 417 7.71 -3.12 17.93
CA SER A 417 7.78 -4.08 16.84
C SER A 417 6.65 -5.09 16.98
N PHE A 418 5.47 -4.71 16.48
CA PHE A 418 4.29 -5.56 16.48
C PHE A 418 3.88 -5.85 15.03
N PRO A 419 3.68 -7.13 14.62
CA PRO A 419 3.27 -7.45 13.25
C PRO A 419 1.99 -6.73 12.84
N GLY A 420 2.01 -6.10 11.66
CA GLY A 420 0.89 -5.31 11.13
C GLY A 420 0.77 -3.89 11.71
N ILE A 421 1.65 -3.47 12.62
CA ILE A 421 1.66 -2.09 13.13
C ILE A 421 2.74 -1.26 12.42
N ARG A 422 2.34 -0.14 11.82
CA ARG A 422 3.27 0.96 11.51
C ARG A 422 3.23 1.99 12.63
N TYR A 423 4.41 2.34 13.13
CA TYR A 423 4.56 3.25 14.26
C TYR A 423 5.47 4.41 13.90
N GLU A 424 5.08 5.62 14.30
CA GLU A 424 5.92 6.80 14.16
C GLU A 424 5.69 7.74 15.35
N THR A 425 6.78 8.30 15.88
CA THR A 425 6.71 9.25 16.99
C THR A 425 7.83 10.27 16.90
N THR A 426 7.55 11.49 17.32
CA THR A 426 8.54 12.55 17.56
C THR A 426 8.83 12.74 19.06
N ALA A 427 8.10 12.04 19.94
CA ALA A 427 8.15 12.23 21.38
C ALA A 427 9.12 11.28 22.11
N TYR A 428 9.30 10.05 21.60
CA TYR A 428 10.02 8.98 22.29
C TYR A 428 11.29 8.54 21.51
N GLY A 429 12.42 8.35 22.20
CA GLY A 429 13.70 7.86 21.63
C GLY A 429 14.85 8.88 21.56
N ALA A 430 16.04 8.45 21.13
CA ALA A 430 17.25 9.28 21.08
C ALA A 430 17.18 10.43 20.05
N ALA A 431 16.42 10.25 18.97
CA ALA A 431 16.15 11.27 17.96
C ALA A 431 15.31 12.45 18.49
N ALA A 432 14.60 12.30 19.61
CA ALA A 432 13.82 13.37 20.23
C ALA A 432 14.69 14.52 20.78
N LYS A 433 16.00 14.29 21.00
CA LYS A 433 16.96 15.34 21.40
C LYS A 433 17.49 16.20 20.25
N GLU A 434 17.36 15.75 19.00
CA GLU A 434 17.79 16.54 17.82
C GLU A 434 16.69 17.47 17.25
N ALA A 435 15.43 17.32 17.70
CA ALA A 435 14.29 18.13 17.26
C ALA A 435 14.27 19.59 17.80
N ALA A 436 15.36 20.04 18.42
CA ALA A 436 15.55 21.41 18.93
C ALA A 436 16.18 22.38 17.92
N ALA A 437 16.43 21.96 16.68
CA ALA A 437 16.85 22.84 15.58
C ALA A 437 15.63 23.37 14.79
N PRO A 438 15.69 24.57 14.17
CA PRO A 438 14.68 25.02 13.21
C PRO A 438 14.53 23.99 12.08
N PRO A 439 13.38 23.94 11.38
CA PRO A 439 13.12 22.92 10.38
C PRO A 439 14.25 22.91 9.36
N LYS A 440 14.92 21.77 9.23
CA LYS A 440 15.85 21.53 8.13
C LYS A 440 15.03 21.55 6.83
N PRO A 441 15.60 22.05 5.72
CA PRO A 441 14.96 21.95 4.40
C PRO A 441 14.49 20.51 4.15
N ARG A 442 13.24 20.36 3.67
CA ARG A 442 12.71 19.06 3.24
C ARG A 442 13.54 18.57 2.06
N GLY A 443 13.75 17.26 1.99
CA GLY A 443 14.46 16.67 0.87
C GLY A 443 15.35 15.55 1.33
N LEU A 444 14.71 14.40 1.49
CA LEU A 444 15.16 13.05 1.16
C LEU A 444 14.61 12.10 2.19
N ARG A 445 13.75 11.19 1.72
CA ARG A 445 13.43 10.03 2.52
C ARG A 445 14.72 9.24 2.74
N PRO A 446 14.92 8.61 3.91
CA PRO A 446 16.10 7.77 4.16
C PRO A 446 16.28 6.63 3.15
N ASP A 447 15.20 6.22 2.48
CA ASP A 447 15.17 5.20 1.44
C ASP A 447 15.24 5.75 0.00
N ALA A 448 15.49 7.05 -0.19
CA ALA A 448 15.65 7.63 -1.53
C ALA A 448 16.85 6.98 -2.24
N PRO A 449 16.66 6.43 -3.45
CA PRO A 449 17.72 5.72 -4.15
C PRO A 449 18.81 6.67 -4.66
N THR A 450 20.01 6.16 -4.89
CA THR A 450 21.27 6.94 -5.01
C THR A 450 21.19 8.16 -5.92
N TYR A 451 20.59 8.05 -7.10
CA TYR A 451 20.48 9.15 -8.07
C TYR A 451 19.30 10.13 -7.80
N GLY A 452 18.37 9.78 -6.92
CA GLY A 452 17.27 10.65 -6.46
C GLY A 452 17.70 11.66 -5.40
N VAL A 453 18.87 11.44 -4.77
CA VAL A 453 19.51 12.36 -3.83
C VAL A 453 19.92 13.66 -4.53
N ARG A 454 19.55 14.81 -3.96
CA ARG A 454 19.96 16.14 -4.46
C ARG A 454 21.49 16.22 -4.59
N GLY A 455 21.97 16.81 -5.67
CA GLY A 455 23.40 16.90 -5.93
C GLY A 455 24.12 17.98 -5.12
N PRO A 456 25.45 18.08 -5.25
CA PRO A 456 26.29 18.90 -4.38
C PRO A 456 26.23 20.40 -4.69
N TYR A 457 25.68 20.81 -5.83
CA TYR A 457 25.65 22.23 -6.23
C TYR A 457 24.40 22.93 -5.68
N PRO A 458 24.54 24.11 -5.05
CA PRO A 458 23.45 25.08 -4.97
C PRO A 458 22.88 25.37 -6.36
N VAL A 459 21.59 25.69 -6.45
CA VAL A 459 20.92 25.93 -7.73
C VAL A 459 20.71 27.42 -7.95
N GLY A 460 21.20 27.93 -9.08
CA GLY A 460 20.87 29.27 -9.55
C GLY A 460 19.69 29.24 -10.51
N VAL A 461 18.85 30.27 -10.48
CA VAL A 461 17.75 30.44 -11.45
C VAL A 461 17.76 31.84 -12.07
N ARG A 462 17.53 31.91 -13.40
CA ARG A 462 17.45 33.16 -14.17
C ARG A 462 16.35 33.06 -15.24
N ASN A 463 15.66 34.16 -15.49
CA ASN A 463 14.67 34.28 -16.56
C ASN A 463 15.25 35.12 -17.71
N PHE A 464 15.03 34.68 -18.94
CA PHE A 464 15.45 35.37 -20.17
C PHE A 464 14.31 35.43 -21.18
N ALA A 465 14.53 36.15 -22.27
CA ALA A 465 13.61 36.19 -23.41
C ALA A 465 14.38 35.95 -24.70
N ILE A 466 13.92 34.98 -25.49
CA ILE A 466 14.36 34.73 -26.87
C ILE A 466 13.50 35.59 -27.79
N ALA A 467 14.13 36.48 -28.56
CA ALA A 467 13.44 37.33 -29.51
C ALA A 467 12.70 36.51 -30.59
N ALA A 468 11.64 37.09 -31.17
CA ALA A 468 10.97 36.54 -32.34
C ALA A 468 11.95 36.34 -33.50
N GLY A 469 11.77 35.27 -34.27
CA GLY A 469 12.64 34.89 -35.38
C GLY A 469 12.04 35.17 -36.76
N ALA A 470 12.37 34.35 -37.77
CA ALA A 470 11.80 34.45 -39.12
C ALA A 470 10.27 34.22 -39.15
N GLU A 471 9.60 34.52 -40.28
CA GLU A 471 8.12 34.44 -40.41
C GLU A 471 7.56 33.16 -39.75
N LYS A 472 6.61 33.34 -38.81
CA LYS A 472 5.92 32.34 -37.96
C LYS A 472 6.60 31.96 -36.62
N GLN A 473 7.78 32.48 -36.28
CA GLN A 473 8.44 32.23 -34.97
C GLN A 473 8.12 33.31 -33.92
N ARG A 474 7.46 32.93 -32.82
CA ARG A 474 7.07 33.82 -31.70
C ARG A 474 8.24 34.10 -30.72
N PRO A 475 8.21 35.20 -29.93
CA PRO A 475 9.13 35.33 -28.81
C PRO A 475 8.89 34.23 -27.75
N LEU A 476 9.92 33.87 -26.99
CA LEU A 476 9.82 32.86 -25.92
C LEU A 476 10.39 33.43 -24.62
N ASN A 477 9.64 33.31 -23.53
CA ASN A 477 10.20 33.52 -22.20
C ASN A 477 10.82 32.21 -21.74
N VAL A 478 12.08 32.21 -21.33
CA VAL A 478 12.78 31.00 -20.90
C VAL A 478 13.28 31.13 -19.48
N THR A 479 13.11 30.07 -18.70
CA THR A 479 13.71 29.94 -17.36
C THR A 479 14.88 28.99 -17.45
N ILE A 480 16.01 29.35 -16.83
CA ILE A 480 17.22 28.54 -16.80
C ILE A 480 17.61 28.26 -15.34
N TRP A 481 17.72 26.97 -15.02
CA TRP A 481 18.27 26.45 -13.77
C TRP A 481 19.67 25.91 -14.02
N TYR A 482 20.63 26.25 -13.16
CA TYR A 482 22.03 25.90 -13.38
C TYR A 482 22.79 25.68 -12.06
N PRO A 483 23.88 24.89 -12.08
CA PRO A 483 24.79 24.76 -10.95
C PRO A 483 25.37 26.13 -10.58
N ALA A 484 25.25 26.54 -9.32
CA ALA A 484 25.63 27.85 -8.85
C ALA A 484 26.53 27.82 -7.62
N LEU A 485 27.15 28.96 -7.33
CA LEU A 485 27.94 29.21 -6.14
C LEU A 485 27.06 29.91 -5.09
N ASN A 486 27.23 29.53 -3.82
CA ASN A 486 26.61 30.21 -2.69
C ASN A 486 27.62 30.57 -1.58
N PRO A 487 28.70 31.31 -1.89
CA PRO A 487 29.74 31.64 -0.91
C PRO A 487 29.24 32.56 0.22
N LYS A 488 28.09 33.20 0.01
CA LYS A 488 27.46 34.13 0.96
C LYS A 488 26.43 33.44 1.88
N GLY A 489 26.19 32.13 1.70
CA GLY A 489 25.21 31.38 2.50
C GLY A 489 23.79 31.95 2.39
N LEU A 490 23.41 32.44 1.21
CA LEU A 490 22.06 32.90 0.95
C LEU A 490 21.06 31.75 1.12
N PRO A 491 19.84 32.02 1.63
CA PRO A 491 18.80 31.00 1.72
C PRO A 491 18.44 30.48 0.33
N GLU A 492 18.39 29.16 0.20
CA GLU A 492 17.95 28.42 -0.99
C GLU A 492 16.42 28.35 -1.01
N GLU A 493 15.79 29.50 -1.25
CA GLU A 493 14.35 29.67 -1.33
C GLU A 493 14.01 30.58 -2.51
N TYR A 494 13.17 30.08 -3.42
CA TYR A 494 12.67 30.84 -4.55
C TYR A 494 11.19 30.58 -4.74
N THR A 495 10.42 31.66 -4.93
CA THR A 495 9.02 31.57 -5.31
C THR A 495 8.89 31.86 -6.79
N TYR A 496 8.44 30.86 -7.54
CA TYR A 496 8.03 31.02 -8.93
C TYR A 496 6.62 31.61 -8.95
N GLU A 497 6.44 32.68 -9.72
CA GLU A 497 5.14 33.30 -9.92
C GLU A 497 4.64 32.96 -11.32
N MET A 498 3.52 32.27 -11.39
CA MET A 498 2.86 31.92 -12.64
C MET A 498 1.69 32.87 -12.86
N ARG A 499 1.58 33.32 -14.11
CA ARG A 499 0.51 34.21 -14.54
C ARG A 499 -0.25 33.52 -15.65
N PHE A 500 -1.48 33.09 -15.37
CA PHE A 500 -2.45 32.92 -16.44
C PHE A 500 -2.71 34.27 -17.12
N ALA A 501 -3.30 34.24 -18.32
CA ALA A 501 -3.57 35.41 -19.16
C ALA A 501 -3.84 36.70 -18.35
N PRO A 502 -3.20 37.85 -18.69
CA PRO A 502 -3.22 39.05 -17.86
C PRO A 502 -4.65 39.42 -17.41
N GLY A 503 -4.89 39.33 -16.10
CA GLY A 503 -6.14 39.77 -15.47
C GLY A 503 -7.26 38.73 -15.32
N GLN A 504 -7.04 37.45 -15.66
CA GLN A 504 -8.10 36.42 -15.57
C GLN A 504 -8.02 35.49 -14.34
N PHE A 505 -6.84 35.31 -13.73
CA PHE A 505 -6.66 34.52 -12.51
C PHE A 505 -5.68 35.20 -11.53
N PRO A 506 -5.79 34.93 -10.21
CA PRO A 506 -4.79 35.37 -9.24
C PRO A 506 -3.41 34.80 -9.55
N LEU A 507 -2.37 35.52 -9.09
CA LEU A 507 -0.98 35.05 -9.14
C LEU A 507 -0.88 33.69 -8.43
N TRP A 508 -0.37 32.69 -9.13
CA TRP A 508 -0.13 31.35 -8.59
C TRP A 508 1.34 31.23 -8.21
N LYS A 509 1.64 30.95 -6.94
CA LYS A 509 2.99 30.76 -6.44
C LYS A 509 3.35 29.29 -6.30
N ILE A 510 4.56 28.97 -6.72
CA ILE A 510 5.19 27.65 -6.52
C ILE A 510 6.50 27.86 -5.77
N PHE A 511 6.74 27.05 -4.74
CA PHE A 511 7.96 27.11 -3.95
C PHE A 511 9.02 26.16 -4.49
N GLY A 512 10.26 26.65 -4.57
CA GLY A 512 11.45 25.86 -4.81
C GLY A 512 12.65 26.36 -4.01
N HIS A 513 13.80 25.78 -4.30
CA HIS A 513 15.04 25.88 -3.52
C HIS A 513 16.21 26.46 -4.34
N ALA A 514 15.90 27.24 -5.38
CA ALA A 514 16.90 27.96 -6.15
C ALA A 514 17.27 29.31 -5.52
N ILE A 515 18.35 29.91 -6.03
CA ILE A 515 18.82 31.23 -5.67
C ILE A 515 18.72 32.12 -6.92
N ARG A 516 17.91 33.19 -6.83
CA ARG A 516 17.73 34.13 -7.93
C ARG A 516 19.06 34.75 -8.35
N ASN A 517 19.41 34.67 -9.62
CA ASN A 517 20.60 35.32 -10.21
C ASN A 517 21.92 34.97 -9.52
N ALA A 518 22.05 33.77 -8.94
CA ALA A 518 23.31 33.33 -8.33
C ALA A 518 24.47 33.30 -9.34
N ASP A 519 25.70 33.39 -8.83
CA ASP A 519 26.90 33.28 -9.67
C ASP A 519 27.04 31.82 -10.14
N PRO A 520 27.30 31.57 -11.44
CA PRO A 520 27.37 30.21 -11.97
C PRO A 520 28.63 29.47 -11.47
N ALA A 521 28.50 28.17 -11.21
CA ALA A 521 29.60 27.32 -10.77
C ALA A 521 30.35 26.70 -11.97
N THR A 522 31.33 27.43 -12.53
CA THR A 522 32.01 27.01 -13.77
C THR A 522 33.16 26.00 -13.58
N THR A 523 33.55 25.67 -12.35
CA THR A 523 34.74 24.84 -12.06
C THR A 523 34.67 23.42 -12.60
N ASP A 524 33.50 22.79 -12.55
CA ASP A 524 33.27 21.40 -12.98
C ASP A 524 32.48 21.32 -14.30
N GLY A 525 32.26 22.48 -14.94
CA GLY A 525 31.61 22.62 -16.23
C GLY A 525 32.60 22.56 -17.41
N PRO A 526 32.12 22.71 -18.66
CA PRO A 526 30.73 22.98 -19.03
C PRO A 526 29.81 21.78 -18.76
N TYR A 527 28.57 22.05 -18.35
CA TYR A 527 27.57 21.04 -17.98
C TYR A 527 26.65 20.70 -19.17
N PRO A 528 26.25 19.42 -19.35
CA PRO A 528 25.31 19.05 -20.40
C PRO A 528 23.98 19.82 -20.29
N LEU A 529 23.38 20.09 -21.45
CA LEU A 529 22.13 20.84 -21.56
C LEU A 529 20.93 19.90 -21.55
N VAL A 530 19.93 20.22 -20.74
CA VAL A 530 18.60 19.59 -20.77
C VAL A 530 17.58 20.63 -21.17
N VAL A 531 16.91 20.43 -22.29
CA VAL A 531 15.74 21.23 -22.67
C VAL A 531 14.50 20.54 -22.11
N TYR A 532 13.78 21.20 -21.21
CA TYR A 532 12.55 20.68 -20.64
C TYR A 532 11.33 21.28 -21.34
N SER A 533 10.42 20.45 -21.85
CA SER A 533 9.14 20.88 -22.40
C SER A 533 8.01 20.46 -21.45
N HIS A 534 7.24 21.44 -20.97
CA HIS A 534 6.12 21.20 -20.04
C HIS A 534 4.86 20.70 -20.78
N ALA A 535 3.84 20.25 -20.03
CA ALA A 535 2.58 19.78 -20.61
C ALA A 535 1.73 20.91 -21.21
N HIS A 536 0.63 20.54 -21.87
CA HIS A 536 -0.42 21.48 -22.22
C HIS A 536 -1.15 21.93 -20.93
N TRP A 537 -1.46 23.22 -20.77
CA TRP A 537 -2.03 23.81 -19.54
C TRP A 537 -1.12 23.76 -18.30
N SER A 538 0.19 23.67 -18.52
CA SER A 538 1.21 23.55 -17.48
C SER A 538 2.33 24.54 -17.75
N PHE A 539 3.21 24.75 -16.78
CA PHE A 539 4.40 25.59 -16.92
C PHE A 539 5.63 24.84 -16.42
N ALA A 540 6.81 25.24 -16.90
CA ALA A 540 8.08 24.65 -16.48
C ALA A 540 8.29 24.74 -14.95
N GLN A 541 7.81 25.84 -14.36
CA GLN A 541 7.97 26.16 -12.95
C GLN A 541 7.13 25.28 -12.02
N GLU A 542 6.28 24.38 -12.54
CA GLU A 542 5.58 23.32 -11.78
C GLU A 542 6.48 22.12 -11.43
N PHE A 543 7.68 22.04 -12.02
CA PHE A 543 8.59 20.91 -11.87
C PHE A 543 9.88 21.23 -11.08
N PRO A 544 9.90 22.10 -10.04
CA PRO A 544 11.14 22.43 -9.36
C PRO A 544 11.78 21.19 -8.71
N HIS A 545 10.95 20.21 -8.30
CA HIS A 545 11.40 18.92 -7.77
C HIS A 545 12.33 18.16 -8.72
N LEU A 546 12.18 18.33 -10.04
CA LEU A 546 13.01 17.71 -11.07
C LEU A 546 14.03 18.69 -11.65
N LEU A 547 13.62 19.90 -12.04
CA LEU A 547 14.49 20.84 -12.77
C LEU A 547 15.60 21.39 -11.87
N GLU A 548 15.30 21.72 -10.62
CA GLU A 548 16.34 22.13 -9.65
C GLU A 548 17.20 20.93 -9.23
N HIS A 549 16.61 19.74 -9.13
CA HIS A 549 17.36 18.51 -8.83
C HIS A 549 18.41 18.23 -9.91
N LEU A 550 18.04 18.30 -11.19
CA LEU A 550 18.98 18.15 -12.29
C LEU A 550 20.07 19.22 -12.26
N ALA A 551 19.71 20.48 -12.00
CA ALA A 551 20.70 21.55 -11.84
C ALA A 551 21.67 21.26 -10.69
N SER A 552 21.19 20.78 -9.54
CA SER A 552 22.04 20.38 -8.41
C SER A 552 22.98 19.22 -8.74
N ARG A 553 22.65 18.41 -9.76
CA ARG A 553 23.40 17.24 -10.25
C ARG A 553 24.37 17.55 -11.39
N GLY A 554 24.56 18.83 -11.73
CA GLY A 554 25.53 19.23 -12.74
C GLY A 554 24.98 19.14 -14.17
N PHE A 555 23.72 19.55 -14.35
CA PHE A 555 23.10 19.80 -15.65
C PHE A 555 22.66 21.26 -15.75
N VAL A 556 22.65 21.85 -16.93
CA VAL A 556 21.94 23.13 -17.15
C VAL A 556 20.59 22.82 -17.75
N VAL A 557 19.51 23.29 -17.13
CA VAL A 557 18.14 23.05 -17.58
C VAL A 557 17.55 24.35 -18.12
N ILE A 558 17.10 24.33 -19.37
CA ILE A 558 16.38 25.44 -20.02
C ILE A 558 14.95 25.00 -20.33
N SER A 559 13.98 25.89 -20.12
CA SER A 559 12.60 25.64 -20.51
C SER A 559 11.89 26.91 -20.92
N ALA A 560 11.30 26.88 -22.11
CA ALA A 560 10.40 27.92 -22.60
C ALA A 560 9.00 27.82 -21.99
N ASP A 561 8.42 28.97 -21.72
CA ASP A 561 6.99 29.12 -21.45
C ASP A 561 6.27 29.37 -22.78
N HIS A 562 5.29 28.53 -23.10
CA HIS A 562 4.67 28.49 -24.42
C HIS A 562 3.32 29.23 -24.46
N GLU A 563 3.12 30.10 -25.47
CA GLU A 563 1.87 30.87 -25.65
C GLU A 563 0.60 30.09 -26.01
N ASP A 564 0.78 28.80 -26.30
CA ASP A 564 -0.31 27.89 -26.60
C ASP A 564 -1.12 27.49 -25.34
N ASN A 565 -0.56 27.72 -24.15
CA ASN A 565 -1.22 27.52 -22.86
C ASN A 565 -2.46 28.41 -22.64
N TRP A 566 -2.61 29.52 -23.37
CA TRP A 566 -3.63 30.54 -23.07
C TRP A 566 -4.65 30.84 -24.19
N SER A 567 -4.27 30.67 -25.46
CA SER A 567 -5.06 31.19 -26.60
C SER A 567 -5.58 30.14 -27.58
N THR A 568 -5.10 28.90 -27.47
CA THR A 568 -5.37 27.85 -28.44
C THR A 568 -5.88 26.55 -27.84
N ALA A 569 -5.98 26.46 -26.51
CA ALA A 569 -6.40 25.27 -25.76
C ALA A 569 -7.63 24.53 -26.31
N PHE A 570 -8.59 25.27 -26.87
CA PHE A 570 -9.70 24.77 -27.69
C PHE A 570 -9.99 25.72 -28.87
N GLY A 571 -9.00 26.55 -29.21
CA GLY A 571 -9.09 27.56 -30.25
C GLY A 571 -8.78 26.96 -31.62
N PRO A 572 -9.11 27.65 -32.73
CA PRO A 572 -8.93 27.15 -34.10
C PRO A 572 -7.47 26.91 -34.53
N LYS A 573 -6.50 26.98 -33.60
CA LYS A 573 -5.05 26.93 -33.82
C LYS A 573 -4.30 25.96 -32.89
N ALA A 574 -4.98 25.12 -32.09
CA ALA A 574 -4.32 24.12 -31.22
C ALA A 574 -3.31 23.25 -31.98
N TRP A 575 -3.65 22.82 -33.19
CA TRP A 575 -2.79 22.04 -34.09
C TRP A 575 -1.44 22.70 -34.44
N GLN A 576 -1.26 24.02 -34.23
CA GLN A 576 0.01 24.71 -34.53
C GLN A 576 1.15 24.27 -33.60
N THR A 577 0.81 23.82 -32.39
CA THR A 577 1.79 23.45 -31.35
C THR A 577 2.62 22.24 -31.76
N GLU A 578 2.02 21.33 -32.55
CA GLU A 578 2.68 20.14 -33.12
C GLU A 578 3.92 20.49 -33.92
N PHE A 579 3.85 21.60 -34.67
CA PHE A 579 4.96 22.09 -35.48
C PHE A 579 5.88 23.03 -34.70
N GLN A 580 5.32 23.88 -33.84
CA GLN A 580 6.08 24.95 -33.17
C GLN A 580 7.02 24.41 -32.09
N ARG A 581 6.55 23.55 -31.18
CA ARG A 581 7.35 23.14 -30.01
C ARG A 581 8.67 22.44 -30.38
N PRO A 582 8.73 21.51 -31.35
CA PRO A 582 10.00 20.92 -31.79
C PRO A 582 10.99 21.96 -32.37
N GLN A 583 10.50 22.98 -33.08
CA GLN A 583 11.34 24.07 -33.58
C GLN A 583 11.80 25.02 -32.46
N GLU A 584 10.97 25.20 -31.44
CA GLU A 584 11.29 26.00 -30.26
C GLU A 584 12.43 25.35 -29.45
N VAL A 585 12.48 24.01 -29.35
CA VAL A 585 13.63 23.29 -28.78
C VAL A 585 14.94 23.66 -29.47
N THR A 586 14.97 23.69 -30.81
CA THR A 586 16.17 24.11 -31.57
C THR A 586 16.59 25.55 -31.22
N ARG A 587 15.61 26.44 -31.01
CA ARG A 587 15.87 27.84 -30.63
C ARG A 587 16.41 27.96 -29.21
N GLU A 588 15.90 27.15 -28.29
CA GLU A 588 16.42 27.07 -26.91
C GLU A 588 17.87 26.60 -26.88
N ILE A 589 18.22 25.57 -27.67
CA ILE A 589 19.62 25.09 -27.79
C ILE A 589 20.52 26.20 -28.34
N ASN A 590 20.12 26.86 -29.44
CA ASN A 590 20.88 27.97 -30.03
C ASN A 590 21.04 29.14 -29.04
N TYR A 591 20.02 29.43 -28.23
CA TYR A 591 20.08 30.49 -27.25
C TYR A 591 21.00 30.12 -26.08
N ALA A 592 20.94 28.88 -25.59
CA ALA A 592 21.84 28.36 -24.57
C ALA A 592 23.32 28.43 -25.03
N GLU A 593 23.60 28.08 -26.29
CA GLU A 593 24.93 28.29 -26.91
C GLU A 593 25.38 29.75 -26.84
N SER A 594 24.47 30.68 -27.17
CA SER A 594 24.78 32.13 -27.13
C SER A 594 25.05 32.64 -25.71
N LEU A 595 24.35 32.12 -24.70
CA LEU A 595 24.56 32.47 -23.30
C LEU A 595 25.89 31.96 -22.76
N SER A 596 26.36 30.83 -23.28
CA SER A 596 27.61 30.19 -22.86
C SER A 596 28.84 30.60 -23.69
N ALA A 597 28.64 31.36 -24.77
CA ALA A 597 29.73 31.90 -25.58
C ALA A 597 30.57 32.95 -24.81
N ALA A 598 31.76 33.26 -25.32
CA ALA A 598 32.64 34.27 -24.72
C ALA A 598 31.94 35.63 -24.60
N GLY A 599 31.94 36.23 -23.40
CA GLY A 599 31.19 37.45 -23.07
C GLY A 599 29.70 37.24 -22.79
N GLY A 600 29.20 36.01 -22.85
CA GLY A 600 27.83 35.64 -22.49
C GLY A 600 27.59 35.61 -20.98
N VAL A 601 26.32 35.72 -20.56
CA VAL A 601 25.96 35.86 -19.14
C VAL A 601 26.16 34.56 -18.33
N LEU A 602 26.32 33.43 -19.01
CA LEU A 602 26.66 32.11 -18.47
C LEU A 602 27.89 31.54 -19.19
N GLU A 603 28.84 32.41 -19.54
CA GLU A 603 30.06 32.05 -20.29
C GLU A 603 30.74 30.79 -19.73
N GLY A 604 31.00 29.82 -20.63
CA GLY A 604 31.67 28.56 -20.30
C GLY A 604 30.87 27.56 -19.48
N LEU A 605 29.59 27.83 -19.17
CA LEU A 605 28.79 26.99 -18.29
C LEU A 605 28.10 25.81 -19.00
N ILE A 606 27.74 25.94 -20.28
CA ILE A 606 26.82 25.03 -20.98
C ILE A 606 27.58 24.24 -22.07
N ASP A 607 27.46 22.92 -22.03
CA ASP A 607 27.95 21.99 -23.07
C ASP A 607 26.81 21.65 -24.04
N ALA A 608 26.60 22.51 -25.03
CA ALA A 608 25.57 22.31 -26.05
C ALA A 608 25.90 21.19 -27.08
N LYS A 609 27.00 20.45 -26.89
CA LYS A 609 27.32 19.24 -27.67
C LYS A 609 26.75 17.97 -27.05
N ARG A 610 26.21 18.09 -25.83
CA ARG A 610 25.58 17.01 -25.07
C ARG A 610 24.22 17.49 -24.64
N VAL A 611 23.20 17.17 -25.43
CA VAL A 611 21.86 17.71 -25.24
C VAL A 611 20.86 16.59 -25.03
N ALA A 612 20.04 16.69 -23.99
CA ALA A 612 18.84 15.87 -23.87
C ALA A 612 17.58 16.74 -23.92
N VAL A 613 16.48 16.15 -24.37
CA VAL A 613 15.15 16.76 -24.28
C VAL A 613 14.27 15.90 -23.38
N ALA A 614 13.68 16.52 -22.37
CA ALA A 614 12.77 15.85 -21.45
C ALA A 614 11.42 16.56 -21.46
N GLY A 615 10.33 15.82 -21.25
CA GLY A 615 9.04 16.47 -21.09
C GLY A 615 7.92 15.57 -20.62
N TRP A 616 6.85 16.20 -20.15
CA TRP A 616 5.65 15.53 -19.65
C TRP A 616 4.43 15.83 -20.53
N SER A 617 3.57 14.82 -20.73
CA SER A 617 2.38 14.90 -21.57
C SER A 617 2.73 15.39 -22.97
N TYR A 618 2.15 16.50 -23.42
CA TYR A 618 2.50 17.12 -24.70
C TYR A 618 3.99 17.46 -24.83
N GLY A 619 4.67 17.80 -23.73
CA GLY A 619 6.12 17.96 -23.70
C GLY A 619 6.88 16.65 -23.91
N GLY A 620 6.32 15.51 -23.46
CA GLY A 620 6.86 14.18 -23.75
C GLY A 620 6.76 13.84 -25.23
N GLN A 621 5.70 14.28 -25.91
CA GLN A 621 5.59 14.21 -27.37
C GLN A 621 6.67 15.05 -28.06
N THR A 622 6.88 16.29 -27.61
CA THR A 622 7.97 17.15 -28.09
C THR A 622 9.33 16.46 -27.94
N ALA A 623 9.59 15.83 -26.79
CA ALA A 623 10.84 15.12 -26.54
C ALA A 623 11.09 13.98 -27.54
N LEU A 624 10.06 13.20 -27.88
CA LEU A 624 10.16 12.14 -28.90
C LEU A 624 10.41 12.72 -30.30
N MET A 625 9.76 13.82 -30.66
CA MET A 625 9.97 14.49 -31.95
C MET A 625 11.37 15.07 -32.07
N SER A 626 11.94 15.58 -30.98
CA SER A 626 13.31 16.10 -30.94
C SER A 626 14.37 15.05 -31.30
N VAL A 627 14.08 13.77 -31.07
CA VAL A 627 14.96 12.64 -31.44
C VAL A 627 14.50 11.86 -32.67
N GLY A 628 13.58 12.44 -33.47
CA GLY A 628 13.22 11.94 -34.80
C GLY A 628 11.95 11.11 -34.88
N ALA A 629 11.10 11.07 -33.85
CA ALA A 629 9.73 10.55 -34.01
C ALA A 629 8.94 11.43 -35.00
N ARG A 630 8.21 10.81 -35.93
CA ARG A 630 7.50 11.53 -37.01
C ARG A 630 6.00 11.32 -36.90
N LEU A 631 5.20 12.37 -37.14
CA LEU A 631 3.73 12.26 -37.11
C LEU A 631 3.23 11.29 -38.19
N ASP A 632 2.29 10.42 -37.82
CA ASP A 632 1.61 9.48 -38.71
C ASP A 632 0.10 9.71 -38.68
N LEU A 633 -0.35 10.75 -39.38
CA LEU A 633 -1.77 11.10 -39.42
C LEU A 633 -2.61 10.11 -40.24
N VAL A 634 -1.97 9.31 -41.10
CA VAL A 634 -2.64 8.22 -41.83
C VAL A 634 -2.98 7.08 -40.86
N GLY A 635 -2.01 6.65 -40.06
CA GLY A 635 -2.20 5.67 -38.99
C GLY A 635 -3.19 6.16 -37.94
N LEU A 636 -3.07 7.42 -37.51
CA LEU A 636 -4.00 8.04 -36.56
C LEU A 636 -5.43 8.03 -37.10
N ARG A 637 -5.66 8.43 -38.36
CA ARG A 637 -6.98 8.40 -38.98
C ARG A 637 -7.58 7.00 -39.03
N ALA A 638 -6.82 6.01 -39.49
CA ALA A 638 -7.27 4.62 -39.56
C ALA A 638 -7.63 4.08 -38.17
N TRP A 639 -6.89 4.49 -37.14
CA TRP A 639 -7.22 4.15 -35.76
C TRP A 639 -8.50 4.85 -35.29
N CYS A 640 -8.63 6.17 -35.50
CA CYS A 640 -9.82 6.93 -35.12
C CYS A 640 -11.09 6.34 -35.75
N GLU A 641 -11.07 6.02 -37.04
CA GLU A 641 -12.18 5.39 -37.77
C GLU A 641 -12.59 4.02 -37.20
N LYS A 642 -11.63 3.24 -36.67
CA LYS A 642 -11.86 1.91 -36.10
C LYS A 642 -12.34 1.94 -34.65
N ASN A 643 -11.97 2.96 -33.88
CA ASN A 643 -12.12 2.99 -32.42
C ASN A 643 -13.13 4.05 -31.92
N THR A 644 -13.68 4.88 -32.80
CA THR A 644 -14.80 5.76 -32.45
C THR A 644 -16.13 5.09 -32.81
N VAL A 645 -16.90 4.66 -31.79
CA VAL A 645 -18.27 4.12 -31.93
C VAL A 645 -19.20 4.83 -30.94
N GLY A 646 -20.22 5.55 -31.44
CA GLY A 646 -21.30 6.13 -30.61
C GLY A 646 -20.93 7.42 -29.83
N GLU A 647 -21.72 7.73 -28.79
CA GLU A 647 -21.64 8.94 -27.92
C GLU A 647 -20.45 8.93 -26.92
N GLN A 648 -19.35 8.27 -27.23
CA GLN A 648 -18.11 8.37 -26.43
C GLN A 648 -17.47 9.75 -26.70
N PRO A 649 -16.95 10.47 -25.68
CA PRO A 649 -16.21 11.71 -25.92
C PRO A 649 -15.05 11.39 -26.87
N PRO A 650 -14.90 12.15 -27.96
CA PRO A 650 -13.94 11.78 -28.98
C PRO A 650 -12.51 11.97 -28.46
N VAL A 651 -11.62 11.03 -28.78
CA VAL A 651 -10.20 11.10 -28.40
C VAL A 651 -9.61 12.40 -28.94
N ARG A 652 -9.02 13.22 -28.06
CA ARG A 652 -8.55 14.59 -28.34
C ARG A 652 -7.82 14.70 -29.69
N ASP A 653 -6.85 13.83 -29.91
CA ASP A 653 -5.98 13.87 -31.10
C ASP A 653 -6.75 13.56 -32.41
N CYS A 654 -7.86 12.81 -32.34
CA CYS A 654 -8.73 12.57 -33.50
C CYS A 654 -9.51 13.81 -33.94
N VAL A 655 -9.81 14.74 -33.03
CA VAL A 655 -10.66 15.91 -33.28
C VAL A 655 -9.85 17.19 -33.47
N GLU A 656 -8.71 17.30 -32.79
CA GLU A 656 -7.93 18.55 -32.79
C GLU A 656 -6.90 18.61 -33.90
N LEU A 657 -6.44 17.46 -34.42
CA LEU A 657 -5.35 17.40 -35.41
C LEU A 657 -5.84 17.07 -36.82
N LEU A 658 -6.63 16.00 -36.98
CA LEU A 658 -7.07 15.51 -38.30
C LEU A 658 -7.88 16.54 -39.13
N PRO A 659 -8.77 17.37 -38.56
CA PRO A 659 -9.50 18.36 -39.34
C PRO A 659 -8.63 19.48 -39.93
N TYR A 660 -7.42 19.68 -39.40
CA TYR A 660 -6.54 20.82 -39.74
C TYR A 660 -5.27 20.41 -40.49
N GLU A 661 -5.24 19.23 -41.11
CA GLU A 661 -4.05 18.72 -41.80
C GLU A 661 -3.54 19.62 -42.93
N LYS A 662 -4.45 20.30 -43.64
CA LYS A 662 -4.09 21.21 -44.73
C LYS A 662 -3.43 22.47 -44.19
N GLU A 663 -3.97 23.00 -43.10
CA GLU A 663 -3.47 24.14 -42.38
C GLU A 663 -2.11 23.82 -41.75
N LEU A 664 -1.96 22.65 -41.13
CA LEU A 664 -0.69 22.16 -40.60
C LEU A 664 0.36 22.01 -41.70
N ALA A 665 -0.01 21.47 -42.87
CA ALA A 665 0.91 21.34 -44.01
C ALA A 665 1.37 22.72 -44.51
N ALA A 666 0.44 23.65 -44.73
CA ALA A 666 0.75 25.02 -45.13
C ALA A 666 1.58 25.77 -44.07
N PHE A 667 1.28 25.55 -42.80
CA PHE A 667 2.03 26.13 -41.69
C PHE A 667 3.46 25.59 -41.65
N SER A 668 3.63 24.29 -41.90
CA SER A 668 4.90 23.58 -41.99
C SER A 668 5.71 23.86 -43.27
N GLY A 669 5.22 24.72 -44.17
CA GLY A 669 5.88 25.04 -45.44
C GLY A 669 5.76 23.94 -46.50
N LEU A 670 4.80 23.02 -46.35
CA LEU A 670 4.54 21.94 -47.29
C LEU A 670 3.47 22.36 -48.32
N ASN A 671 3.69 22.00 -49.59
CA ASN A 671 2.76 22.33 -50.68
C ASN A 671 1.50 21.44 -50.70
N GLN A 672 1.51 20.32 -49.98
CA GLN A 672 0.40 19.38 -49.86
C GLN A 672 0.53 18.56 -48.58
N VAL A 673 -0.58 18.00 -48.10
CA VAL A 673 -0.59 17.06 -46.96
C VAL A 673 0.23 15.81 -47.32
N PRO A 674 1.22 15.40 -46.49
CA PRO A 674 1.97 14.17 -46.71
C PRO A 674 1.05 12.94 -46.82
N LYS A 675 1.37 12.02 -47.73
CA LYS A 675 0.67 10.73 -47.87
C LYS A 675 1.19 9.63 -46.93
N GLY A 676 2.17 9.95 -46.10
CA GLY A 676 2.83 9.05 -45.15
C GLY A 676 3.40 9.89 -44.00
N LEU A 677 4.52 9.46 -43.42
CA LEU A 677 5.14 10.17 -42.30
C LEU A 677 5.43 11.64 -42.62
N TRP A 678 5.06 12.53 -41.70
CA TRP A 678 5.38 13.96 -41.76
C TRP A 678 6.89 14.21 -41.64
N PRO A 679 7.43 15.38 -42.02
CA PRO A 679 8.87 15.63 -41.95
C PRO A 679 9.46 15.41 -40.56
N ASP A 680 10.76 15.12 -40.53
CA ASP A 680 11.53 15.09 -39.29
C ASP A 680 11.79 16.54 -38.83
N TRP A 681 11.35 16.88 -37.62
CA TRP A 681 11.56 18.17 -36.99
C TRP A 681 12.54 18.10 -35.81
N GLY A 682 13.24 16.97 -35.65
CA GLY A 682 14.27 16.80 -34.64
C GLY A 682 15.52 17.63 -34.90
N ASP A 683 16.31 17.84 -33.85
CA ASP A 683 17.61 18.49 -33.92
C ASP A 683 18.70 17.43 -33.75
N ALA A 684 19.66 17.39 -34.68
CA ALA A 684 20.71 16.37 -34.69
C ALA A 684 21.68 16.47 -33.50
N ARG A 685 21.63 17.55 -32.71
CA ARG A 685 22.41 17.72 -31.47
C ARG A 685 21.76 17.04 -30.26
N VAL A 686 20.53 16.56 -30.35
CA VAL A 686 19.85 15.90 -29.23
C VAL A 686 20.29 14.44 -29.15
N ASP A 687 21.04 14.12 -28.09
CA ASP A 687 21.64 12.81 -27.85
C ASP A 687 20.72 11.85 -27.09
N ALA A 688 19.71 12.35 -26.37
CA ALA A 688 18.78 11.50 -25.61
C ALA A 688 17.41 12.18 -25.38
N ALA A 689 16.37 11.38 -25.20
CA ALA A 689 15.02 11.86 -24.87
C ALA A 689 14.40 11.18 -23.64
N ILE A 690 13.65 11.95 -22.84
CA ILE A 690 12.81 11.44 -21.75
C ILE A 690 11.37 11.86 -22.01
N ALA A 691 10.49 10.88 -22.20
CA ALA A 691 9.09 11.10 -22.50
C ALA A 691 8.22 10.57 -21.34
N MET A 692 7.68 11.50 -20.54
CA MET A 692 6.78 11.17 -19.42
C MET A 692 5.33 11.36 -19.87
N ALA A 693 4.52 10.30 -19.78
CA ALA A 693 3.11 10.26 -20.22
C ALA A 693 2.83 10.88 -21.62
N PRO A 694 3.65 10.66 -22.67
CA PRO A 694 3.43 11.25 -24.00
C PRO A 694 2.12 10.79 -24.68
N PRO A 695 1.41 11.66 -25.43
CA PRO A 695 0.31 11.27 -26.32
C PRO A 695 0.74 10.41 -27.53
N ALA A 696 -0.22 9.70 -28.17
CA ALA A 696 0.01 8.77 -29.28
C ALA A 696 -0.40 9.32 -30.66
N VAL A 697 0.44 10.16 -31.27
CA VAL A 697 0.22 10.69 -32.64
C VAL A 697 1.20 10.14 -33.70
N PHE A 698 2.13 9.27 -33.29
CA PHE A 698 3.22 8.78 -34.15
C PHE A 698 2.94 7.45 -34.84
N GLY A 699 2.08 6.60 -34.26
CA GLY A 699 1.95 5.21 -34.68
C GLY A 699 3.26 4.41 -34.66
N ALA A 700 3.20 3.14 -35.05
CA ALA A 700 4.39 2.28 -35.06
C ALA A 700 5.45 2.76 -36.06
N THR A 701 5.02 3.19 -37.25
CA THR A 701 5.90 3.67 -38.30
C THR A 701 6.59 4.98 -37.97
N GLY A 702 5.94 5.88 -37.23
CA GLY A 702 6.55 7.13 -36.78
C GLY A 702 7.49 6.96 -35.59
N LEU A 703 7.22 6.02 -34.68
CA LEU A 703 8.12 5.70 -33.57
C LEU A 703 9.37 4.94 -34.01
N GLN A 704 9.28 4.14 -35.08
CA GLN A 704 10.44 3.46 -35.66
C GLN A 704 11.50 4.42 -36.22
N THR A 705 11.18 5.71 -36.40
CA THR A 705 12.14 6.69 -36.90
C THR A 705 12.95 7.41 -35.81
N VAL A 706 12.70 7.09 -34.53
CA VAL A 706 13.51 7.60 -33.41
C VAL A 706 14.96 7.14 -33.55
N LYS A 707 15.91 8.07 -33.34
CA LYS A 707 17.35 7.88 -33.65
C LYS A 707 18.25 7.86 -32.42
N ALA A 708 17.74 8.25 -31.26
CA ALA A 708 18.53 8.42 -30.05
C ALA A 708 17.94 7.60 -28.88
N PRO A 709 18.75 7.28 -27.86
CA PRO A 709 18.30 6.68 -26.62
C PRO A 709 17.06 7.36 -26.03
N VAL A 710 16.11 6.56 -25.54
CA VAL A 710 14.84 7.08 -25.01
C VAL A 710 14.41 6.40 -23.71
N MET A 711 13.96 7.19 -22.75
CA MET A 711 13.29 6.73 -21.54
C MET A 711 11.80 7.10 -21.59
N PHE A 712 10.94 6.10 -21.41
CA PHE A 712 9.50 6.28 -21.23
C PHE A 712 9.15 6.16 -19.75
N MET A 713 8.35 7.10 -19.25
CA MET A 713 7.73 6.98 -17.93
C MET A 713 6.21 7.10 -18.08
N ALA A 714 5.46 6.16 -17.52
CA ALA A 714 4.02 6.08 -17.64
C ALA A 714 3.36 5.82 -16.28
N ALA A 715 2.09 6.18 -16.19
CA ALA A 715 1.22 5.91 -15.06
C ALA A 715 0.14 4.92 -15.53
N SER A 716 -0.08 3.79 -14.83
CA SER A 716 -0.93 2.72 -15.39
C SER A 716 -2.41 3.08 -15.48
N ASP A 717 -2.87 4.02 -14.64
CA ASP A 717 -4.26 4.46 -14.56
C ASP A 717 -4.42 5.89 -15.12
N ASP A 718 -3.55 6.25 -16.07
CA ASP A 718 -3.61 7.51 -16.81
C ASP A 718 -4.86 7.55 -17.69
N ALA A 719 -5.90 8.23 -17.19
CA ALA A 719 -7.15 8.44 -17.92
C ALA A 719 -7.12 9.64 -18.89
N MET A 720 -6.06 10.45 -18.86
CA MET A 720 -5.95 11.69 -19.65
C MET A 720 -5.31 11.43 -21.01
N VAL A 721 -4.38 10.48 -21.08
CA VAL A 721 -3.83 9.97 -22.33
C VAL A 721 -4.72 8.82 -22.79
N GLY A 722 -5.36 8.96 -23.96
CA GLY A 722 -6.42 8.06 -24.42
C GLY A 722 -6.03 6.57 -24.53
N PRO A 723 -6.98 5.66 -24.83
CA PRO A 723 -6.82 4.20 -24.78
C PRO A 723 -5.75 3.60 -25.74
N LEU A 724 -5.12 4.46 -26.54
CA LEU A 724 -3.96 4.17 -27.37
C LEU A 724 -2.68 3.90 -26.58
N TYR A 725 -2.56 4.44 -25.36
CA TYR A 725 -1.39 4.26 -24.51
C TYR A 725 -1.68 3.19 -23.47
N LYS A 726 -1.49 1.92 -23.83
CA LYS A 726 -1.00 0.99 -22.80
C LYS A 726 0.45 1.39 -22.56
N ALA A 727 0.84 1.58 -21.31
CA ALA A 727 2.15 2.09 -20.90
C ALA A 727 3.34 1.57 -21.74
N SER A 728 3.28 0.29 -22.17
CA SER A 728 4.34 -0.40 -22.92
C SER A 728 4.35 -0.27 -24.45
N ASP A 729 3.29 0.24 -25.08
CA ASP A 729 3.16 0.17 -26.54
C ASP A 729 4.21 1.01 -27.31
N PRO A 730 4.56 2.23 -26.89
CA PRO A 730 5.59 3.02 -27.57
C PRO A 730 7.00 2.46 -27.37
N TYR A 731 7.30 1.99 -26.15
CA TYR A 731 8.56 1.33 -25.84
C TYR A 731 8.82 0.14 -26.78
N LYS A 732 7.77 -0.64 -27.08
CA LYS A 732 7.83 -1.77 -28.03
C LYS A 732 8.03 -1.32 -29.48
N GLN A 733 7.51 -0.15 -29.86
CA GLN A 733 7.51 0.34 -31.24
C GLN A 733 8.79 1.09 -31.62
N VAL A 734 9.47 1.71 -30.66
CA VAL A 734 10.77 2.34 -30.91
C VAL A 734 11.85 1.29 -31.16
N ALA A 735 12.64 1.51 -32.21
CA ALA A 735 13.64 0.57 -32.71
C ALA A 735 15.05 0.73 -32.10
N VAL A 736 15.31 1.77 -31.29
CA VAL A 736 16.64 2.00 -30.72
C VAL A 736 17.02 0.93 -29.70
N GLU A 737 18.31 0.61 -29.63
CA GLU A 737 18.85 -0.41 -28.73
C GLU A 737 18.82 0.03 -27.26
N GLN A 738 19.19 1.28 -26.98
CA GLN A 738 19.17 1.88 -25.65
C GLN A 738 17.80 2.49 -25.37
N LYS A 739 16.95 1.78 -24.63
CA LYS A 739 15.62 2.28 -24.26
C LYS A 739 15.15 1.75 -22.92
N ILE A 740 14.36 2.55 -22.20
CA ILE A 740 13.84 2.21 -20.88
C ILE A 740 12.33 2.48 -20.84
N GLU A 741 11.59 1.61 -20.15
CA GLU A 741 10.20 1.82 -19.76
C GLU A 741 10.07 1.72 -18.23
N ILE A 742 9.35 2.68 -17.66
CA ILE A 742 9.05 2.76 -16.24
C ILE A 742 7.56 3.02 -16.09
N VAL A 743 6.83 2.11 -15.48
CA VAL A 743 5.39 2.26 -15.24
C VAL A 743 5.15 2.32 -13.74
N PHE A 744 4.54 3.40 -13.29
CA PHE A 744 4.07 3.55 -11.92
C PHE A 744 2.68 2.90 -11.81
N ASP A 745 2.61 1.81 -11.04
CA ASP A 745 1.40 1.01 -10.87
C ASP A 745 0.29 1.80 -10.16
N ARG A 746 -0.90 1.78 -10.73
CA ARG A 746 -2.12 2.48 -10.31
C ARG A 746 -1.97 3.99 -10.11
N ALA A 747 -0.97 4.60 -10.74
CA ALA A 747 -0.76 6.05 -10.69
C ALA A 747 -1.63 6.78 -11.72
N SER A 748 -1.97 8.04 -11.44
CA SER A 748 -2.68 8.93 -12.37
C SER A 748 -1.72 9.75 -13.26
N HIS A 749 -2.27 10.44 -14.29
CA HIS A 749 -1.52 11.36 -15.16
C HIS A 749 -0.72 12.43 -14.38
N LEU A 750 -1.24 12.84 -13.23
CA LEU A 750 -0.76 13.96 -12.42
C LEU A 750 0.33 13.55 -11.42
N LEU A 751 0.76 12.29 -11.44
CA LEU A 751 1.88 11.78 -10.65
C LEU A 751 3.14 12.66 -10.81
N PHE A 752 3.42 13.11 -12.04
CA PHE A 752 4.65 13.81 -12.40
C PHE A 752 4.68 15.28 -11.95
N THR A 753 3.55 15.90 -11.61
CA THR A 753 3.48 17.31 -11.20
C THR A 753 4.04 17.54 -9.79
N GLY A 754 4.20 18.79 -9.38
CA GLY A 754 4.59 19.16 -8.02
C GLY A 754 3.67 18.58 -6.93
N SER A 755 4.19 18.55 -5.70
CA SER A 755 3.39 18.16 -4.53
C SER A 755 2.55 19.34 -4.05
N CYS A 756 1.40 19.06 -3.45
CA CYS A 756 0.53 20.11 -2.91
C CYS A 756 1.20 21.02 -1.86
N GLU A 757 2.27 20.54 -1.23
CA GLU A 757 3.06 21.30 -0.27
C GLU A 757 3.78 22.49 -0.91
N ASN A 758 4.17 22.36 -2.18
CA ASN A 758 4.89 23.40 -2.93
C ASN A 758 3.95 24.32 -3.69
N GLU A 759 2.64 24.03 -3.69
CA GLU A 759 1.61 24.72 -4.47
C GLU A 759 0.37 25.06 -3.62
N PRO A 760 0.51 25.78 -2.49
CA PRO A 760 -0.61 26.01 -1.59
C PRO A 760 -1.72 26.86 -2.22
N ASP A 761 -1.39 27.73 -3.18
CA ASP A 761 -2.40 28.54 -3.89
C ASP A 761 -3.35 27.65 -4.71
N LEU A 762 -2.83 26.57 -5.30
CA LEU A 762 -3.62 25.60 -6.07
C LEU A 762 -4.56 24.79 -5.15
N VAL A 763 -4.08 24.44 -3.94
CA VAL A 763 -4.92 23.84 -2.90
C VAL A 763 -6.01 24.81 -2.44
N ALA A 764 -5.64 26.07 -2.20
CA ALA A 764 -6.58 27.12 -1.76
C ALA A 764 -7.65 27.44 -2.81
N MET A 765 -7.35 27.26 -4.11
CA MET A 765 -8.31 27.41 -5.21
C MET A 765 -9.20 26.16 -5.44
N GLY A 766 -9.08 25.11 -4.61
CA GLY A 766 -9.89 23.89 -4.74
C GLY A 766 -9.42 22.92 -5.83
N PHE A 767 -8.27 23.16 -6.45
CA PHE A 767 -7.70 22.31 -7.52
C PHE A 767 -6.79 21.21 -6.97
N HIS A 768 -7.05 20.75 -5.75
CA HIS A 768 -6.23 19.81 -5.02
C HIS A 768 -5.86 18.53 -5.81
N SER A 769 -6.76 18.05 -6.68
CA SER A 769 -6.50 16.91 -7.56
C SER A 769 -5.31 17.09 -8.51
N PHE A 770 -4.91 18.32 -8.87
CA PHE A 770 -3.78 18.61 -9.76
C PHE A 770 -2.41 18.35 -9.12
N CYS A 771 -2.32 18.42 -7.79
CA CYS A 771 -1.08 18.25 -7.04
C CYS A 771 -1.08 16.99 -6.16
N ALA A 772 -2.20 16.26 -6.09
CA ALA A 772 -2.36 15.06 -5.28
C ALA A 772 -2.36 13.78 -6.12
N GLU A 773 -1.98 12.67 -5.49
CA GLU A 773 -1.93 11.37 -6.13
C GLU A 773 -2.58 10.33 -5.20
N PRO A 774 -3.64 9.62 -5.64
CA PRO A 774 -4.39 8.71 -4.78
C PRO A 774 -3.61 7.50 -4.26
N VAL A 775 -2.68 6.96 -5.07
CA VAL A 775 -1.98 5.71 -4.74
C VAL A 775 -0.56 5.95 -4.25
N TRP A 776 0.13 6.94 -4.85
CA TRP A 776 1.53 7.22 -4.57
C TRP A 776 1.74 8.34 -3.58
N ASP A 777 2.69 8.13 -2.66
CA ASP A 777 3.38 9.22 -2.00
C ASP A 777 4.19 10.00 -3.05
N LYS A 778 3.80 11.26 -3.32
CA LYS A 778 4.47 12.09 -4.34
C LYS A 778 5.94 12.35 -4.02
N SER A 779 6.33 12.42 -2.75
CA SER A 779 7.74 12.58 -2.41
C SER A 779 8.55 11.35 -2.83
N ARG A 780 8.01 10.14 -2.59
CA ARG A 780 8.62 8.90 -3.09
C ARG A 780 8.63 8.83 -4.62
N ALA A 781 7.54 9.22 -5.25
CA ALA A 781 7.45 9.24 -6.71
C ALA A 781 8.49 10.19 -7.31
N HIS A 782 8.64 11.40 -6.76
CA HIS A 782 9.67 12.37 -7.15
C HIS A 782 11.08 11.84 -6.94
N ASP A 783 11.38 11.18 -5.82
CA ASP A 783 12.68 10.56 -5.57
C ASP A 783 13.02 9.49 -6.64
N LEU A 784 12.03 8.70 -7.06
CA LEU A 784 12.19 7.68 -8.11
C LEU A 784 12.31 8.30 -9.51
N ILE A 785 11.48 9.29 -9.84
CA ILE A 785 11.59 10.05 -11.10
C ILE A 785 12.98 10.67 -11.20
N ASN A 786 13.42 11.37 -10.15
CA ASN A 786 14.74 11.98 -10.06
C ASN A 786 15.85 10.95 -10.21
N HIS A 787 15.71 9.77 -9.61
CA HIS A 787 16.68 8.69 -9.73
C HIS A 787 16.87 8.21 -11.16
N PHE A 788 15.78 7.80 -11.82
CA PHE A 788 15.87 7.25 -13.16
C PHE A 788 16.29 8.30 -14.18
N VAL A 789 15.70 9.49 -14.12
CA VAL A 789 16.04 10.60 -15.03
C VAL A 789 17.51 10.99 -14.87
N THR A 790 17.99 11.14 -13.64
CA THR A 790 19.40 11.50 -13.41
C THR A 790 20.35 10.40 -13.86
N ALA A 791 20.07 9.13 -13.53
CA ALA A 791 20.91 8.02 -13.95
C ALA A 791 20.99 7.91 -15.49
N PHE A 792 19.87 8.11 -16.19
CA PHE A 792 19.81 8.05 -17.65
C PHE A 792 20.58 9.19 -18.30
N LEU A 793 20.41 10.42 -17.82
CA LEU A 793 21.17 11.55 -18.34
C LEU A 793 22.68 11.43 -18.06
N LEU A 794 23.07 10.89 -16.90
CA LEU A 794 24.48 10.62 -16.60
C LEU A 794 25.05 9.53 -17.52
N ALA A 795 24.29 8.45 -17.77
CA ALA A 795 24.71 7.39 -18.69
C ALA A 795 24.87 7.92 -20.12
N GLU A 796 23.85 8.58 -20.66
CA GLU A 796 23.84 8.95 -22.09
C GLU A 796 24.64 10.21 -22.41
N LEU A 797 24.58 11.25 -21.57
CA LEU A 797 25.30 12.49 -21.85
C LEU A 797 26.74 12.46 -21.36
N LYS A 798 27.02 11.75 -20.25
CA LYS A 798 28.36 11.75 -19.62
C LYS A 798 29.08 10.41 -19.73
N GLY A 799 28.46 9.34 -20.25
CA GLY A 799 29.07 8.02 -20.33
C GLY A 799 29.30 7.38 -18.95
N ASP A 800 28.51 7.73 -17.94
CA ASP A 800 28.67 7.22 -16.58
C ASP A 800 28.27 5.72 -16.51
N ALA A 801 29.29 4.87 -16.42
CA ALA A 801 29.11 3.42 -16.40
C ALA A 801 28.39 2.90 -15.15
N GLU A 802 28.50 3.58 -13.99
CA GLU A 802 27.77 3.18 -12.79
C GLU A 802 26.30 3.59 -12.88
N ALA A 803 26.02 4.76 -13.46
CA ALA A 803 24.66 5.17 -13.76
C ALA A 803 23.99 4.22 -14.78
N ALA A 804 24.73 3.79 -15.81
CA ALA A 804 24.25 2.80 -16.77
C ALA A 804 23.97 1.43 -16.11
N LYS A 805 24.82 0.99 -15.16
CA LYS A 805 24.57 -0.23 -14.37
C LYS A 805 23.36 -0.11 -13.47
N ALA A 806 23.10 1.07 -12.90
CA ALA A 806 21.93 1.30 -12.05
C ALA A 806 20.60 1.21 -12.83
N LEU A 807 20.65 1.36 -14.15
CA LEU A 807 19.52 1.20 -15.08
C LEU A 807 19.42 -0.21 -15.67
N ALA A 808 20.29 -1.13 -15.28
CA ALA A 808 20.17 -2.50 -15.71
C ALA A 808 18.92 -3.14 -15.07
N ALA A 809 18.12 -3.86 -15.85
CA ALA A 809 16.83 -4.40 -15.40
C ALA A 809 16.96 -5.24 -14.12
N GLU A 810 18.06 -5.99 -13.98
CA GLU A 810 18.37 -6.79 -12.79
C GLU A 810 18.76 -5.97 -11.55
N LYS A 811 18.99 -4.66 -11.69
CA LYS A 811 19.32 -3.74 -10.60
C LYS A 811 18.12 -2.90 -10.15
N VAL A 812 17.02 -2.93 -10.91
CA VAL A 812 15.85 -2.12 -10.62
C VAL A 812 14.76 -2.99 -10.01
N SER A 813 14.55 -2.84 -8.70
CA SER A 813 13.43 -3.45 -7.99
C SER A 813 12.88 -2.45 -6.97
N PHE A 814 11.82 -1.74 -7.36
CA PHE A 814 11.11 -0.80 -6.49
C PHE A 814 9.63 -1.19 -6.41
N PRO A 815 9.04 -1.29 -5.19
CA PRO A 815 7.62 -1.63 -5.06
C PRO A 815 6.71 -0.69 -5.84
N GLY A 816 5.82 -1.26 -6.65
CA GLY A 816 4.89 -0.53 -7.52
C GLY A 816 5.49 -0.03 -8.84
N ILE A 817 6.77 -0.28 -9.13
CA ILE A 817 7.37 0.06 -10.43
C ILE A 817 7.42 -1.18 -11.31
N GLN A 818 6.79 -1.11 -12.48
CA GLN A 818 7.08 -2.05 -13.57
C GLN A 818 8.21 -1.45 -14.40
N TYR A 819 9.29 -2.21 -14.58
CA TYR A 819 10.51 -1.71 -15.21
C TYR A 819 10.98 -2.63 -16.32
N GLN A 820 11.36 -2.03 -17.46
CA GLN A 820 12.02 -2.74 -18.54
C GLN A 820 13.14 -1.85 -19.10
N SER A 821 14.31 -2.43 -19.37
CA SER A 821 15.39 -1.73 -20.06
C SER A 821 16.04 -2.61 -21.12
N ALA A 822 16.49 -1.97 -22.19
CA ALA A 822 17.31 -2.56 -23.23
C ALA A 822 18.54 -1.65 -23.42
N GLY A 823 19.72 -2.26 -23.61
CA GLY A 823 20.98 -1.53 -23.77
C GLY A 823 21.64 -1.05 -22.47
N TYR A 824 21.06 -1.35 -21.30
CA TYR A 824 21.63 -1.02 -19.98
C TYR A 824 21.91 -2.31 -19.20
N GLY A 825 23.19 -2.61 -18.95
CA GLY A 825 23.68 -3.86 -18.34
C GLY A 825 25.19 -4.04 -18.56
N ALA A 826 25.90 -4.75 -17.68
CA ALA A 826 27.35 -4.97 -17.82
C ALA A 826 27.68 -5.65 -19.16
N ALA A 827 28.74 -5.18 -19.83
CA ALA A 827 29.24 -5.73 -21.09
C ALA A 827 29.36 -7.28 -21.06
N ALA A 828 28.38 -7.96 -21.61
CA ALA A 828 28.46 -9.28 -22.23
C ALA A 828 27.13 -9.57 -22.95
N GLU A 829 27.19 -9.91 -24.23
CA GLU A 829 26.09 -10.61 -24.91
C GLU A 829 25.60 -11.81 -24.07
N PRO A 830 24.30 -12.16 -24.10
CA PRO A 830 23.83 -13.40 -23.51
C PRO A 830 24.35 -14.59 -24.33
N LYS A 831 25.38 -15.28 -23.80
CA LYS A 831 25.90 -16.55 -24.35
C LYS A 831 25.02 -17.77 -24.07
N ALA A 832 23.88 -17.64 -23.39
CA ALA A 832 23.08 -18.77 -22.95
C ALA A 832 21.81 -19.03 -23.79
N LYS A 833 21.73 -18.63 -25.06
CA LYS A 833 20.65 -19.13 -25.95
C LYS A 833 21.00 -20.52 -26.46
N LEU A 834 20.02 -21.43 -26.43
CA LEU A 834 20.11 -22.68 -27.18
C LEU A 834 20.09 -22.35 -28.68
N ASP A 835 20.89 -23.06 -29.46
CA ASP A 835 20.85 -22.92 -30.92
C ASP A 835 19.51 -23.43 -31.48
N THR A 836 19.13 -22.92 -32.65
CA THR A 836 17.83 -23.20 -33.27
C THR A 836 17.62 -24.69 -33.56
N ASP A 837 18.68 -25.44 -33.89
CA ASP A 837 18.57 -26.89 -34.16
C ASP A 837 18.28 -27.66 -32.87
N THR A 838 18.91 -27.27 -31.77
CA THR A 838 18.64 -27.84 -30.44
C THR A 838 17.21 -27.54 -29.99
N ILE A 839 16.73 -26.30 -30.16
CA ILE A 839 15.33 -25.94 -29.86
C ILE A 839 14.37 -26.79 -30.70
N ALA A 840 14.60 -26.89 -32.01
CA ALA A 840 13.74 -27.68 -32.90
C ALA A 840 13.66 -29.17 -32.49
N LYS A 841 14.78 -29.76 -32.05
CA LYS A 841 14.82 -31.14 -31.53
C LYS A 841 14.02 -31.29 -30.23
N ILE A 842 14.15 -30.33 -29.32
CA ILE A 842 13.40 -30.31 -28.06
C ILE A 842 11.90 -30.20 -28.34
N GLU A 843 11.49 -29.25 -29.18
CA GLU A 843 10.07 -29.06 -29.52
C GLU A 843 9.48 -30.28 -30.24
N ALA A 844 10.24 -30.91 -31.15
CA ALA A 844 9.82 -32.14 -31.81
C ALA A 844 9.67 -33.31 -30.82
N LEU A 845 10.57 -33.41 -29.83
CA LEU A 845 10.47 -34.42 -28.78
C LEU A 845 9.24 -34.18 -27.90
N VAL A 846 9.01 -32.95 -27.45
CA VAL A 846 7.82 -32.60 -26.64
C VAL A 846 6.54 -32.92 -27.41
N ALA A 847 6.45 -32.49 -28.68
CA ALA A 847 5.29 -32.77 -29.52
C ALA A 847 5.04 -34.28 -29.71
N LYS A 848 6.10 -35.06 -29.94
CA LYS A 848 6.01 -36.52 -30.03
C LYS A 848 5.52 -37.14 -28.73
N GLU A 849 6.12 -36.79 -27.60
CA GLU A 849 5.75 -37.37 -26.29
C GLU A 849 4.33 -36.98 -25.88
N MET A 850 3.89 -35.76 -26.19
CA MET A 850 2.51 -35.34 -25.97
C MET A 850 1.53 -36.16 -26.81
N ALA A 851 1.85 -36.42 -28.07
CA ALA A 851 1.01 -37.24 -28.96
C ALA A 851 0.98 -38.72 -28.52
N ASP A 852 2.14 -39.31 -28.23
CA ASP A 852 2.27 -40.74 -27.87
C ASP A 852 1.58 -41.07 -26.53
N LYS A 853 1.54 -40.11 -25.60
CA LYS A 853 1.01 -40.30 -24.23
C LYS A 853 -0.33 -39.60 -23.97
N ASP A 854 -0.93 -39.01 -25.00
CA ASP A 854 -2.18 -38.23 -24.90
C ASP A 854 -2.13 -37.12 -23.82
N ILE A 855 -1.01 -36.40 -23.74
CA ILE A 855 -0.80 -35.33 -22.74
C ILE A 855 -1.47 -34.03 -23.25
N PRO A 856 -2.41 -33.43 -22.50
CA PRO A 856 -3.13 -32.22 -22.94
C PRO A 856 -2.25 -30.99 -23.12
N GLY A 857 -1.29 -30.79 -22.22
CA GLY A 857 -0.37 -29.66 -22.27
C GLY A 857 0.89 -29.89 -21.45
N VAL A 858 1.99 -29.24 -21.85
CA VAL A 858 3.29 -29.29 -21.19
C VAL A 858 3.86 -27.87 -21.12
N SER A 859 4.36 -27.46 -19.97
CA SER A 859 5.16 -26.24 -19.83
C SER A 859 6.61 -26.62 -19.55
N LEU A 860 7.55 -26.12 -20.35
CA LEU A 860 8.96 -26.50 -20.31
C LEU A 860 9.83 -25.26 -20.16
N GLY A 861 10.77 -25.32 -19.22
CA GLY A 861 11.81 -24.31 -19.02
C GLY A 861 13.20 -24.94 -18.93
N ILE A 862 14.21 -24.25 -19.45
CA ILE A 862 15.62 -24.66 -19.44
C ILE A 862 16.48 -23.50 -18.95
N VAL A 863 17.35 -23.78 -17.97
CA VAL A 863 18.39 -22.86 -17.50
C VAL A 863 19.73 -23.33 -18.03
N LYS A 864 20.53 -22.41 -18.57
CA LYS A 864 21.93 -22.64 -18.96
C LYS A 864 22.78 -21.49 -18.44
N ASP A 865 23.93 -21.80 -17.86
CA ASP A 865 24.86 -20.80 -17.31
C ASP A 865 24.16 -19.83 -16.33
N SER A 866 23.28 -20.37 -15.48
CA SER A 866 22.47 -19.64 -14.50
C SER A 866 21.54 -18.57 -15.11
N GLN A 867 21.16 -18.73 -16.37
CA GLN A 867 20.20 -17.88 -17.08
C GLN A 867 19.13 -18.72 -17.75
N VAL A 868 17.92 -18.19 -17.89
CA VAL A 868 16.85 -18.86 -18.65
C VAL A 868 17.24 -18.89 -20.12
N ALA A 869 17.49 -20.10 -20.64
CA ALA A 869 17.88 -20.35 -22.01
C ALA A 869 16.68 -20.57 -22.94
N TYR A 870 15.58 -21.10 -22.39
CA TYR A 870 14.35 -21.43 -23.11
C TYR A 870 13.18 -21.57 -22.13
N ALA A 871 11.99 -21.08 -22.49
CA ALA A 871 10.75 -21.33 -21.77
C ALA A 871 9.55 -21.29 -22.74
N LYS A 872 8.71 -22.33 -22.76
CA LYS A 872 7.56 -22.42 -23.67
C LYS A 872 6.50 -23.38 -23.13
N GLY A 873 5.24 -23.05 -23.39
CA GLY A 873 4.11 -23.97 -23.21
C GLY A 873 3.65 -24.60 -24.53
N PHE A 874 3.19 -25.84 -24.45
CA PHE A 874 2.72 -26.67 -25.56
C PHE A 874 1.34 -27.23 -25.22
N GLY A 875 0.42 -27.24 -26.20
CA GLY A 875 -0.95 -27.72 -25.98
C GLY A 875 -1.81 -26.77 -25.15
N VAL A 876 -2.70 -27.32 -24.34
CA VAL A 876 -3.73 -26.58 -23.61
C VAL A 876 -3.65 -26.81 -22.11
N ALA A 877 -3.97 -25.78 -21.32
CA ALA A 877 -4.05 -25.86 -19.86
C ALA A 877 -5.29 -26.64 -19.38
N GLU A 878 -6.27 -26.84 -20.26
CA GLU A 878 -7.50 -27.58 -19.98
C GLU A 878 -8.04 -28.25 -21.25
N ARG A 879 -8.08 -29.60 -21.24
CA ARG A 879 -8.63 -30.40 -22.34
C ARG A 879 -10.08 -30.01 -22.61
N GLY A 880 -10.40 -29.82 -23.89
CA GLY A 880 -11.74 -29.40 -24.34
C GLY A 880 -11.91 -27.87 -24.42
N THR A 881 -10.88 -27.11 -24.06
CA THR A 881 -10.84 -25.64 -24.21
C THR A 881 -9.69 -25.22 -25.13
N ASP A 882 -9.75 -23.99 -25.62
CA ASP A 882 -8.66 -23.36 -26.38
C ASP A 882 -7.66 -22.60 -25.47
N ARG A 883 -7.69 -22.84 -24.15
CA ARG A 883 -6.82 -22.12 -23.21
C ARG A 883 -5.38 -22.62 -23.36
N PRO A 884 -4.45 -21.80 -23.89
CA PRO A 884 -3.10 -22.26 -24.20
C PRO A 884 -2.32 -22.56 -22.93
N MET A 885 -1.46 -23.57 -23.03
CA MET A 885 -0.43 -23.83 -22.04
C MET A 885 0.66 -22.75 -22.12
N THR A 886 1.09 -22.17 -21.00
CA THR A 886 2.13 -21.13 -20.94
C THR A 886 3.13 -21.35 -19.79
N PRO A 887 4.31 -20.72 -19.80
CA PRO A 887 5.22 -20.71 -18.66
C PRO A 887 4.60 -20.16 -17.36
N GLN A 888 3.56 -19.30 -17.47
CA GLN A 888 2.81 -18.69 -16.37
C GLN A 888 1.64 -19.55 -15.88
N THR A 889 1.35 -20.67 -16.54
CA THR A 889 0.27 -21.55 -16.09
C THR A 889 0.66 -22.18 -14.75
N GLN A 890 -0.23 -22.14 -13.76
CA GLN A 890 -0.01 -22.65 -12.42
C GLN A 890 -0.43 -24.12 -12.30
N PHE A 891 0.44 -24.96 -11.74
CA PHE A 891 0.21 -26.40 -11.51
C PHE A 891 0.46 -26.75 -10.05
N ALA A 892 -0.21 -27.79 -9.56
CA ALA A 892 0.27 -28.50 -8.38
C ALA A 892 1.59 -29.21 -8.74
N VAL A 893 2.68 -28.83 -8.06
CA VAL A 893 4.03 -29.32 -8.36
C VAL A 893 4.48 -30.47 -7.44
N ALA A 894 3.58 -30.91 -6.56
CA ALA A 894 3.71 -32.14 -5.78
C ALA A 894 5.09 -32.25 -5.10
N CYS A 895 5.79 -33.37 -5.30
CA CYS A 895 7.00 -33.70 -4.56
C CYS A 895 8.17 -32.73 -4.79
N ILE A 896 8.13 -31.83 -5.78
CA ILE A 896 9.10 -30.73 -5.94
C ILE A 896 9.18 -29.89 -4.65
N THR A 897 8.06 -29.79 -3.92
CA THR A 897 7.95 -29.13 -2.61
C THR A 897 9.01 -29.58 -1.59
N LYS A 898 9.44 -30.84 -1.63
CA LYS A 898 10.45 -31.39 -0.68
C LYS A 898 11.78 -30.64 -0.75
N GLY A 899 12.16 -30.14 -1.92
CA GLY A 899 13.37 -29.33 -2.09
C GLY A 899 13.26 -28.00 -1.34
N PHE A 900 12.07 -27.39 -1.35
CA PHE A 900 11.77 -26.14 -0.64
C PHE A 900 11.76 -26.36 0.88
N THR A 901 11.08 -27.41 1.35
CA THR A 901 11.08 -27.81 2.77
C THR A 901 12.49 -28.13 3.27
N THR A 902 13.32 -28.77 2.45
CA THR A 902 14.74 -29.00 2.77
C THR A 902 15.50 -27.69 2.93
N ALA A 903 15.33 -26.74 2.00
CA ALA A 903 15.98 -25.43 2.09
C ALA A 903 15.60 -24.69 3.37
N ALA A 904 14.33 -24.71 3.77
CA ALA A 904 13.86 -24.14 5.03
C ALA A 904 14.50 -24.80 6.27
N ILE A 905 14.59 -26.14 6.30
CA ILE A 905 15.32 -26.84 7.38
C ILE A 905 16.78 -26.41 7.41
N MET A 906 17.44 -26.28 6.26
CA MET A 906 18.84 -25.84 6.20
C MET A 906 19.02 -24.38 6.66
N GLN A 907 18.07 -23.47 6.39
CA GLN A 907 18.08 -22.12 6.98
C GLN A 907 18.03 -22.17 8.51
N LEU A 908 17.17 -23.03 9.07
CA LEU A 908 17.07 -23.20 10.53
C LEU A 908 18.33 -23.85 11.13
N VAL A 909 19.00 -24.72 10.37
CA VAL A 909 20.31 -25.28 10.75
C VAL A 909 21.39 -24.19 10.78
N GLU A 910 21.41 -23.32 9.77
CA GLU A 910 22.34 -22.18 9.71
C GLU A 910 22.13 -21.18 10.85
N GLN A 911 20.87 -20.98 11.26
CA GLN A 911 20.49 -20.15 12.41
C GLN A 911 20.80 -20.82 13.76
N GLY A 912 21.21 -22.09 13.77
CA GLY A 912 21.47 -22.87 14.98
C GLY A 912 20.20 -23.30 15.72
N LEU A 913 19.02 -23.14 15.10
CA LEU A 913 17.73 -23.53 15.66
C LEU A 913 17.46 -25.02 15.48
N VAL A 914 17.93 -25.61 14.37
CA VAL A 914 17.82 -27.05 14.08
C VAL A 914 19.21 -27.69 13.98
N LYS A 915 19.36 -28.95 14.39
CA LYS A 915 20.59 -29.74 14.21
C LYS A 915 20.25 -31.03 13.48
N LEU A 916 21.06 -31.37 12.48
CA LEU A 916 20.80 -32.54 11.62
C LEU A 916 20.86 -33.86 12.39
N ASP A 917 21.74 -33.98 13.38
CA ASP A 917 21.94 -35.17 14.21
C ASP A 917 21.08 -35.20 15.49
N ALA A 918 20.29 -34.15 15.74
CA ALA A 918 19.41 -34.12 16.91
C ALA A 918 18.18 -35.02 16.72
N PRO A 919 17.73 -35.72 17.78
CA PRO A 919 16.47 -36.44 17.80
C PRO A 919 15.28 -35.54 17.43
N VAL A 920 14.33 -36.07 16.66
CA VAL A 920 13.08 -35.35 16.31
C VAL A 920 12.30 -34.99 17.57
N THR A 921 12.39 -35.80 18.63
CA THR A 921 11.72 -35.56 19.91
C THR A 921 12.19 -34.31 20.66
N ASP A 922 13.38 -33.79 20.32
CA ASP A 922 13.88 -32.54 20.90
C ASP A 922 13.07 -31.33 20.39
N TYR A 923 12.54 -31.43 19.17
CA TYR A 923 11.70 -30.41 18.55
C TYR A 923 10.21 -30.71 18.73
N LEU A 924 9.83 -31.99 18.63
CA LEU A 924 8.45 -32.46 18.70
C LEU A 924 8.33 -33.49 19.83
N PRO A 925 8.16 -33.08 21.10
CA PRO A 925 8.10 -34.00 22.25
C PRO A 925 6.94 -35.00 22.19
N TYR A 926 5.94 -34.73 21.36
CA TYR A 926 4.78 -35.58 21.10
C TYR A 926 4.95 -36.53 19.93
N PHE A 927 6.06 -36.45 19.18
CA PHE A 927 6.38 -37.45 18.16
C PHE A 927 6.58 -38.80 18.83
N LYS A 928 5.81 -39.80 18.37
CA LYS A 928 5.81 -41.15 18.91
C LYS A 928 5.45 -42.14 17.80
N LEU A 929 6.01 -43.35 17.88
CA LEU A 929 5.57 -44.53 17.13
C LEU A 929 5.33 -45.68 18.12
N ALA A 930 4.77 -46.79 17.63
CA ALA A 930 4.56 -47.98 18.45
C ALA A 930 5.89 -48.60 18.95
N ASP A 931 7.00 -48.33 18.25
CA ASP A 931 8.34 -48.82 18.56
C ASP A 931 9.17 -47.74 19.25
N GLU A 932 9.68 -48.00 20.46
CA GLU A 932 10.45 -47.03 21.28
C GLU A 932 11.70 -46.47 20.60
N ARG A 933 12.22 -47.13 19.54
CA ARG A 933 13.33 -46.60 18.73
C ARG A 933 12.98 -45.31 17.98
N TYR A 934 11.70 -44.87 17.98
CA TYR A 934 11.32 -43.56 17.46
C TYR A 934 12.14 -42.40 18.07
N ARG A 935 12.65 -42.58 19.29
CA ARG A 935 13.52 -41.62 20.00
C ARG A 935 14.90 -41.46 19.36
N GLU A 936 15.32 -42.41 18.52
CA GLU A 936 16.60 -42.41 17.81
C GLU A 936 16.47 -41.79 16.40
N ILE A 937 15.26 -41.45 15.97
CA ILE A 937 15.02 -40.78 14.68
C ILE A 937 15.52 -39.34 14.78
N THR A 938 16.39 -38.93 13.86
CA THR A 938 16.99 -37.59 13.81
C THR A 938 16.44 -36.81 12.61
N ILE A 939 16.74 -35.50 12.56
CA ILE A 939 16.42 -34.67 11.40
C ILE A 939 17.09 -35.21 10.11
N HIS A 940 18.31 -35.74 10.21
CA HIS A 940 19.00 -36.44 9.14
C HIS A 940 18.19 -37.64 8.63
N HIS A 941 17.67 -38.49 9.51
CA HIS A 941 16.86 -39.65 9.12
C HIS A 941 15.59 -39.25 8.37
N LEU A 942 14.99 -38.10 8.72
CA LEU A 942 13.83 -37.56 8.01
C LEU A 942 14.22 -37.06 6.61
N LEU A 943 15.23 -36.19 6.51
CA LEU A 943 15.67 -35.64 5.22
C LEU A 943 16.19 -36.72 4.25
N ALA A 944 16.84 -37.75 4.77
CA ALA A 944 17.40 -38.87 4.01
C ALA A 944 16.41 -40.01 3.75
N ASN A 945 15.15 -39.91 4.22
CA ASN A 945 14.13 -40.97 4.09
C ASN A 945 14.63 -42.34 4.57
N THR A 946 15.30 -42.38 5.73
CA THR A 946 15.91 -43.60 6.30
C THR A 946 15.31 -44.00 7.64
N ALA A 947 14.33 -43.24 8.15
CA ALA A 947 13.72 -43.49 9.46
C ALA A 947 12.72 -44.66 9.52
N GLY A 948 12.40 -45.29 8.37
CA GLY A 948 11.49 -46.44 8.32
C GLY A 948 10.07 -46.12 8.75
N LEU A 949 9.56 -44.94 8.40
CA LEU A 949 8.19 -44.53 8.76
C LEU A 949 7.13 -45.40 8.06
N PRO A 950 5.97 -45.60 8.70
CA PRO A 950 4.86 -46.32 8.10
C PRO A 950 4.19 -45.47 7.04
N MET A 951 3.87 -46.07 5.88
CA MET A 951 3.07 -45.39 4.87
C MET A 951 1.68 -45.08 5.46
N PRO A 952 1.29 -43.81 5.54
CA PRO A 952 0.02 -43.40 6.13
C PRO A 952 -1.16 -43.61 5.18
N ASP A 953 -2.33 -43.88 5.76
CA ASP A 953 -3.61 -44.01 5.06
C ASP A 953 -4.35 -42.67 5.12
N TYR A 954 -3.96 -41.74 4.25
CA TYR A 954 -4.47 -40.37 4.22
C TYR A 954 -5.96 -40.28 3.90
N VAL A 955 -6.47 -41.22 3.10
CA VAL A 955 -7.90 -41.34 2.77
C VAL A 955 -8.70 -41.62 4.04
N LYS A 956 -8.19 -42.51 4.90
CA LYS A 956 -8.84 -42.87 6.17
C LYS A 956 -8.66 -41.83 7.28
N LEU A 957 -7.53 -41.11 7.30
CA LEU A 957 -7.26 -40.03 8.27
C LEU A 957 -8.15 -38.80 8.06
N TYR A 958 -8.53 -38.50 6.82
CA TYR A 958 -9.25 -37.26 6.47
C TYR A 958 -10.62 -37.47 5.80
N GLY A 959 -11.14 -38.70 5.78
CA GLY A 959 -12.52 -38.99 5.37
C GLY A 959 -12.77 -38.98 3.86
N GLY A 960 -11.74 -39.24 3.04
CA GLY A 960 -11.83 -39.27 1.58
C GLY A 960 -11.31 -38.00 0.89
N PHE A 961 -11.54 -37.89 -0.42
CA PHE A 961 -11.25 -36.71 -1.23
C PHE A 961 -12.29 -35.62 -0.94
N SER A 962 -12.21 -35.02 0.26
CA SER A 962 -13.01 -33.86 0.63
C SER A 962 -12.54 -32.63 -0.17
N GLN A 963 -13.48 -31.95 -0.84
CA GLN A 963 -13.22 -30.75 -1.64
C GLN A 963 -12.97 -29.48 -0.80
N ASN A 964 -13.00 -29.55 0.54
CA ASN A 964 -12.78 -28.37 1.37
C ASN A 964 -12.42 -28.68 2.84
N PRO A 965 -11.19 -29.13 3.16
CA PRO A 965 -10.73 -29.15 4.54
C PRO A 965 -10.41 -27.72 5.00
N SER A 966 -11.09 -27.25 6.04
CA SER A 966 -10.80 -25.96 6.66
C SER A 966 -9.36 -25.94 7.22
N TRP A 967 -8.58 -24.94 6.84
CA TRP A 967 -7.24 -24.70 7.38
C TRP A 967 -7.28 -24.56 8.91
N SER A 968 -6.32 -25.17 9.60
CA SER A 968 -6.12 -25.02 11.04
C SER A 968 -4.62 -25.05 11.33
N PRO A 969 -4.11 -24.15 12.19
CA PRO A 969 -2.67 -24.02 12.46
C PRO A 969 -2.05 -25.26 13.15
N ASP A 970 -2.87 -26.23 13.59
CA ASP A 970 -2.43 -27.44 14.29
C ASP A 970 -2.50 -28.72 13.42
N LEU A 971 -2.73 -28.62 12.12
CA LEU A 971 -2.92 -29.79 11.24
C LEU A 971 -1.67 -30.69 11.14
N LEU A 972 -0.48 -30.10 11.04
CA LEU A 972 0.78 -30.85 11.02
C LEU A 972 1.01 -31.57 12.35
N GLU A 973 0.82 -30.89 13.48
CA GLU A 973 0.92 -31.50 14.81
C GLU A 973 -0.08 -32.65 15.00
N LYS A 974 -1.34 -32.47 14.56
CA LYS A 974 -2.36 -33.53 14.57
C LYS A 974 -1.92 -34.74 13.75
N TYR A 975 -1.34 -34.50 12.57
CA TYR A 975 -0.79 -35.57 11.74
C TYR A 975 0.34 -36.31 12.47
N VAL A 976 1.33 -35.60 13.01
CA VAL A 976 2.46 -36.20 13.75
C VAL A 976 1.96 -37.04 14.93
N ARG A 977 0.99 -36.53 15.69
CA ARG A 977 0.38 -37.26 16.82
C ARG A 977 -0.37 -38.53 16.38
N SER A 978 -0.94 -38.55 15.18
CA SER A 978 -1.66 -39.71 14.65
C SER A 978 -0.76 -40.93 14.39
N LEU A 979 0.57 -40.73 14.36
CA LEU A 979 1.55 -41.78 14.14
C LEU A 979 1.84 -42.62 15.40
N ALA A 980 1.37 -42.21 16.58
CA ALA A 980 1.71 -42.79 17.88
C ALA A 980 1.61 -44.32 17.99
N ASP A 981 0.63 -44.93 17.32
CA ASP A 981 0.37 -46.38 17.36
C ASP A 981 0.80 -47.12 16.09
N LYS A 982 1.53 -46.45 15.18
CA LYS A 982 1.95 -47.03 13.90
C LYS A 982 3.31 -47.75 14.06
N PRO A 983 3.46 -48.97 13.53
CA PRO A 983 4.72 -49.69 13.58
C PRO A 983 5.74 -49.08 12.62
N MET A 984 7.01 -49.09 13.02
CA MET A 984 8.13 -48.77 12.15
C MET A 984 8.35 -49.90 11.14
N THR A 985 8.68 -49.56 9.89
CA THR A 985 8.87 -50.53 8.79
C THR A 985 10.32 -50.99 8.63
N LYS A 986 11.29 -50.19 9.10
CA LYS A 986 12.73 -50.45 9.06
C LYS A 986 13.44 -49.78 10.24
N ASP A 987 14.54 -50.35 10.70
CA ASP A 987 15.35 -49.75 11.76
C ASP A 987 16.10 -48.51 11.21
N PRO A 988 15.99 -47.31 11.83
CA PRO A 988 16.69 -46.10 11.38
C PRO A 988 18.22 -46.27 11.36
N THR A 989 18.78 -47.14 12.22
CA THR A 989 20.22 -47.41 12.29
C THR A 989 20.74 -48.25 11.12
N GLU A 990 19.86 -48.94 10.38
CA GLU A 990 20.23 -49.70 9.18
C GLU A 990 20.50 -48.79 7.97
N ASN A 991 20.22 -47.47 8.08
CA ASN A 991 20.36 -46.49 7.00
C ASN A 991 19.79 -46.99 5.67
N THR A 992 18.57 -47.52 5.70
CA THR A 992 17.90 -48.10 4.54
C THR A 992 16.88 -47.12 3.99
N PHE A 993 16.96 -46.83 2.69
CA PHE A 993 16.04 -45.89 2.04
C PHE A 993 14.62 -46.44 1.94
N VAL A 994 13.66 -45.68 2.46
CA VAL A 994 12.22 -45.92 2.34
C VAL A 994 11.56 -44.60 1.97
N TYR A 995 11.20 -44.45 0.70
CA TYR A 995 10.60 -43.21 0.21
C TYR A 995 9.22 -42.94 0.82
N GLY A 996 9.02 -41.73 1.35
CA GLY A 996 7.74 -41.26 1.87
C GLY A 996 7.65 -39.73 1.85
N GLY A 997 6.42 -39.21 1.80
CA GLY A 997 6.14 -37.78 1.98
C GLY A 997 6.03 -37.38 3.44
N ASP A 998 5.59 -38.34 4.25
CA ASP A 998 5.43 -38.35 5.70
C ASP A 998 6.65 -37.84 6.47
N TYR A 999 7.87 -38.14 5.99
CA TYR A 999 9.11 -37.58 6.53
C TYR A 999 9.14 -36.05 6.46
N PHE A 1000 8.71 -35.49 5.33
CA PHE A 1000 8.70 -34.05 5.07
C PHE A 1000 7.54 -33.34 5.76
N ASP A 1001 6.42 -34.03 5.96
CA ASP A 1001 5.30 -33.48 6.73
C ASP A 1001 5.66 -33.32 8.21
N ILE A 1002 6.41 -34.28 8.78
CA ILE A 1002 7.01 -34.15 10.11
C ILE A 1002 8.02 -32.98 10.12
N LEU A 1003 8.85 -32.84 9.08
CA LEU A 1003 9.77 -31.70 8.97
C LEU A 1003 9.03 -30.36 8.89
N GLY A 1004 7.84 -30.30 8.29
CA GLY A 1004 6.99 -29.10 8.32
C GLY A 1004 6.59 -28.70 9.74
N ASP A 1005 6.23 -29.68 10.59
CA ASP A 1005 5.95 -29.41 12.02
C ASP A 1005 7.23 -28.99 12.76
N VAL A 1006 8.39 -29.60 12.44
CA VAL A 1006 9.69 -29.17 12.98
C VAL A 1006 9.98 -27.71 12.62
N ILE A 1007 9.80 -27.32 11.35
CA ILE A 1007 9.96 -25.92 10.92
C ILE A 1007 9.07 -25.03 11.77
N ALA A 1008 7.78 -25.39 11.90
CA ALA A 1008 6.83 -24.56 12.61
C ALA A 1008 7.16 -24.38 14.10
N LYS A 1009 7.59 -25.46 14.78
CA LYS A 1009 7.98 -25.39 16.19
C LYS A 1009 9.33 -24.72 16.42
N ALA A 1010 10.29 -24.93 15.53
CA ALA A 1010 11.62 -24.35 15.66
C ALA A 1010 11.66 -22.85 15.31
N SER A 1011 10.85 -22.40 14.35
CA SER A 1011 10.76 -20.98 13.96
C SER A 1011 9.75 -20.20 14.81
N GLY A 1012 8.72 -20.86 15.34
CA GLY A 1012 7.59 -20.21 16.00
C GLY A 1012 6.56 -19.61 15.02
N GLN A 1013 6.69 -19.89 13.72
CA GLN A 1013 5.77 -19.45 12.65
C GLN A 1013 5.08 -20.66 12.01
N PRO A 1014 3.82 -20.55 11.53
CA PRO A 1014 3.22 -21.58 10.68
C PRO A 1014 4.11 -21.92 9.46
N PHE A 1015 4.06 -23.17 9.00
CA PHE A 1015 4.90 -23.64 7.90
C PHE A 1015 4.74 -22.77 6.65
N GLU A 1016 3.51 -22.49 6.23
CA GLU A 1016 3.20 -21.71 5.04
C GLU A 1016 3.71 -20.27 5.15
N GLU A 1017 3.60 -19.65 6.33
CA GLU A 1017 4.12 -18.30 6.60
C GLU A 1017 5.65 -18.28 6.57
N TYR A 1018 6.32 -19.28 7.16
CA TYR A 1018 7.77 -19.38 7.10
C TYR A 1018 8.26 -19.52 5.67
N MET A 1019 7.59 -20.39 4.88
CA MET A 1019 7.92 -20.59 3.48
C MET A 1019 7.74 -19.31 2.65
N GLU A 1020 6.63 -18.59 2.86
CA GLU A 1020 6.34 -17.32 2.19
C GLU A 1020 7.38 -16.25 2.52
N GLU A 1021 7.68 -16.03 3.81
CA GLU A 1021 8.58 -14.97 4.27
C GLU A 1021 10.06 -15.26 3.99
N HIS A 1022 10.50 -16.50 4.15
CA HIS A 1022 11.93 -16.85 4.14
C HIS A 1022 12.42 -17.56 2.88
N ILE A 1023 11.52 -18.12 2.07
CA ILE A 1023 11.87 -18.82 0.82
C ILE A 1023 11.23 -18.15 -0.40
N LEU A 1024 9.89 -18.09 -0.49
CA LEU A 1024 9.19 -17.67 -1.72
C LEU A 1024 9.39 -16.18 -2.05
N ARG A 1025 9.09 -15.29 -1.11
CA ARG A 1025 9.22 -13.84 -1.30
C ARG A 1025 10.67 -13.39 -1.51
N PRO A 1026 11.68 -13.88 -0.75
CA PRO A 1026 13.07 -13.56 -1.02
C PRO A 1026 13.58 -14.03 -2.39
N LEU A 1027 12.98 -15.09 -2.95
CA LEU A 1027 13.26 -15.60 -4.29
C LEU A 1027 12.41 -14.93 -5.39
N GLY A 1028 11.45 -14.08 -5.04
CA GLY A 1028 10.53 -13.44 -5.98
C GLY A 1028 9.64 -14.44 -6.73
N LEU A 1029 9.17 -15.49 -6.04
CA LEU A 1029 8.29 -16.52 -6.62
C LEU A 1029 6.81 -16.10 -6.48
N GLU A 1030 6.40 -15.10 -7.25
CA GLU A 1030 5.11 -14.38 -7.10
C GLU A 1030 3.87 -15.22 -7.45
N HIS A 1031 4.04 -16.31 -8.19
CA HIS A 1031 2.97 -17.20 -8.61
C HIS A 1031 3.11 -18.59 -7.99
N THR A 1032 3.80 -18.67 -6.84
CA THR A 1032 3.99 -19.89 -6.07
C THR A 1032 3.30 -19.76 -4.73
N THR A 1033 2.44 -20.72 -4.37
CA THR A 1033 1.70 -20.68 -3.10
C THR A 1033 1.46 -22.08 -2.56
N PHE A 1034 1.25 -22.15 -1.25
CA PHE A 1034 0.79 -23.34 -0.54
C PHE A 1034 -0.71 -23.29 -0.22
N ILE A 1035 -1.38 -22.16 -0.48
CA ILE A 1035 -2.78 -21.92 -0.13
C ILE A 1035 -3.62 -21.95 -1.40
N VAL A 1036 -4.60 -22.86 -1.45
CA VAL A 1036 -5.46 -23.06 -2.64
C VAL A 1036 -6.29 -21.83 -2.96
N ASP A 1037 -6.77 -21.11 -1.94
CA ASP A 1037 -7.57 -19.89 -2.11
C ASP A 1037 -6.77 -18.73 -2.73
N ASP A 1038 -5.43 -18.80 -2.71
CA ASP A 1038 -4.54 -17.80 -3.31
C ASP A 1038 -4.23 -18.09 -4.80
N LEU A 1039 -4.72 -19.21 -5.35
CA LEU A 1039 -4.54 -19.52 -6.77
C LEU A 1039 -5.26 -18.50 -7.65
N ASP A 1040 -4.59 -18.03 -8.71
CA ASP A 1040 -5.28 -17.24 -9.73
C ASP A 1040 -6.12 -18.19 -10.60
N PRO A 1041 -7.46 -18.10 -10.58
CA PRO A 1041 -8.32 -18.99 -11.36
C PRO A 1041 -8.05 -18.89 -12.87
N LYS A 1042 -7.44 -17.79 -13.35
CA LYS A 1042 -7.08 -17.60 -14.76
C LYS A 1042 -5.81 -18.35 -15.14
N LEU A 1043 -4.87 -18.50 -14.21
CA LEU A 1043 -3.58 -19.15 -14.44
C LEU A 1043 -3.59 -20.63 -14.06
N ALA A 1044 -4.46 -21.07 -13.15
CA ALA A 1044 -4.53 -22.46 -12.70
C ALA A 1044 -4.86 -23.44 -13.82
N ALA A 1045 -4.01 -24.44 -14.06
CA ALA A 1045 -4.30 -25.54 -14.98
C ALA A 1045 -5.30 -26.53 -14.39
N ALA A 1046 -6.02 -27.21 -15.29
CA ALA A 1046 -6.86 -28.33 -14.91
C ALA A 1046 -6.04 -29.60 -14.67
N ALA A 1047 -6.46 -30.41 -13.70
CA ALA A 1047 -5.97 -31.76 -13.53
C ALA A 1047 -6.66 -32.71 -14.52
N HIS A 1048 -5.90 -33.59 -15.18
CA HIS A 1048 -6.39 -34.58 -16.16
C HIS A 1048 -6.05 -36.01 -15.77
N TRP A 1049 -7.05 -36.87 -15.54
CA TRP A 1049 -6.81 -38.29 -15.27
C TRP A 1049 -7.84 -39.18 -15.97
N GLN A 1050 -7.50 -40.44 -16.23
CA GLN A 1050 -8.46 -41.42 -16.72
C GLN A 1050 -9.12 -42.13 -15.54
N ASP A 1051 -10.45 -42.26 -15.57
CA ASP A 1051 -11.16 -43.10 -14.61
C ASP A 1051 -11.02 -44.59 -14.92
N ALA A 1052 -11.66 -45.45 -14.10
CA ALA A 1052 -11.60 -46.90 -14.25
C ALA A 1052 -12.20 -47.42 -15.58
N ASN A 1053 -12.98 -46.60 -16.30
CA ASN A 1053 -13.54 -46.93 -17.60
C ASN A 1053 -12.68 -46.39 -18.76
N GLY A 1054 -11.58 -45.70 -18.47
CA GLY A 1054 -10.70 -45.07 -19.46
C GLY A 1054 -11.21 -43.71 -19.95
N GLU A 1055 -12.24 -43.14 -19.34
CA GLU A 1055 -12.74 -41.81 -19.70
C GLU A 1055 -11.89 -40.71 -19.06
N MET A 1056 -11.56 -39.68 -19.85
CA MET A 1056 -10.73 -38.56 -19.39
C MET A 1056 -11.56 -37.60 -18.53
N GLN A 1057 -11.12 -37.42 -17.29
CA GLN A 1057 -11.69 -36.51 -16.31
C GLN A 1057 -10.88 -35.21 -16.24
N VAL A 1058 -11.55 -34.09 -15.98
CA VAL A 1058 -10.97 -32.75 -15.94
C VAL A 1058 -11.47 -32.02 -14.68
N SER A 1059 -10.57 -31.41 -13.89
CA SER A 1059 -10.95 -30.64 -12.68
C SER A 1059 -10.07 -29.42 -12.44
N VAL A 1060 -10.68 -28.30 -12.03
CA VAL A 1060 -10.00 -27.05 -11.59
C VAL A 1060 -10.64 -26.56 -10.28
N PRO A 1061 -9.89 -26.34 -9.19
CA PRO A 1061 -8.49 -26.75 -8.98
C PRO A 1061 -8.36 -28.30 -8.90
N SER A 1062 -7.12 -28.79 -8.77
CA SER A 1062 -6.88 -30.23 -8.57
C SER A 1062 -7.66 -30.73 -7.33
N PRO A 1063 -8.41 -31.85 -7.43
CA PRO A 1063 -9.39 -32.25 -6.41
C PRO A 1063 -8.76 -32.85 -5.13
N THR A 1064 -7.45 -32.74 -4.95
CA THR A 1064 -6.68 -33.54 -3.98
C THR A 1064 -5.69 -32.70 -3.14
N TYR A 1065 -6.14 -31.56 -2.62
CA TYR A 1065 -5.34 -30.78 -1.67
C TYR A 1065 -5.56 -31.25 -0.22
N TYR A 1066 -4.48 -31.62 0.46
CA TYR A 1066 -4.47 -31.96 1.88
C TYR A 1066 -3.50 -31.01 2.61
N PRO A 1067 -3.99 -30.07 3.44
CA PRO A 1067 -3.11 -29.10 4.12
C PRO A 1067 -2.03 -29.75 5.00
N ALA A 1068 -2.28 -30.95 5.54
CA ALA A 1068 -1.29 -31.69 6.32
C ALA A 1068 -0.17 -32.36 5.46
N HIS A 1069 -0.34 -32.42 4.12
CA HIS A 1069 0.71 -32.83 3.16
C HIS A 1069 1.37 -31.66 2.46
N THR A 1070 1.06 -30.44 2.88
CA THR A 1070 1.61 -29.24 2.28
C THR A 1070 3.13 -29.25 2.23
N PRO A 1071 3.87 -29.61 3.29
CA PRO A 1071 5.34 -29.63 3.26
C PRO A 1071 5.97 -30.67 2.32
N SER A 1072 5.22 -31.69 1.91
CA SER A 1072 5.73 -32.74 1.03
C SER A 1072 5.22 -32.63 -0.41
N ASN A 1073 4.04 -32.04 -0.63
CA ASN A 1073 3.31 -32.09 -1.90
C ASN A 1073 2.33 -30.93 -2.20
N GLY A 1074 2.03 -30.03 -1.27
CA GLY A 1074 0.89 -29.10 -1.44
C GLY A 1074 1.19 -27.81 -2.18
N MET A 1075 2.39 -27.64 -2.73
CA MET A 1075 2.76 -26.41 -3.43
C MET A 1075 2.15 -26.35 -4.84
N PHE A 1076 1.71 -25.15 -5.20
CA PHE A 1076 1.38 -24.77 -6.57
C PHE A 1076 2.41 -23.76 -7.06
N SER A 1077 2.83 -23.87 -8.31
CA SER A 1077 3.85 -22.98 -8.89
C SER A 1077 3.71 -22.89 -10.41
N THR A 1078 4.52 -22.03 -11.02
CA THR A 1078 4.63 -21.85 -12.48
C THR A 1078 6.00 -22.32 -12.96
N THR A 1079 6.14 -22.57 -14.26
CA THR A 1079 7.46 -22.88 -14.84
C THR A 1079 8.41 -21.69 -14.69
N GLU A 1080 7.91 -20.47 -14.79
CA GLU A 1080 8.70 -19.24 -14.61
C GLU A 1080 9.31 -19.12 -13.20
N ASP A 1081 8.52 -19.39 -12.17
CA ASP A 1081 9.02 -19.40 -10.79
C ASP A 1081 9.96 -20.58 -10.52
N LEU A 1082 9.66 -21.77 -11.05
CA LEU A 1082 10.57 -22.91 -10.92
C LEU A 1082 11.91 -22.70 -11.65
N LEU A 1083 11.97 -21.85 -12.68
CA LEU A 1083 13.23 -21.46 -13.31
C LEU A 1083 14.08 -20.59 -12.38
N LYS A 1084 13.47 -19.66 -11.63
CA LYS A 1084 14.16 -18.90 -10.58
C LYS A 1084 14.67 -19.83 -9.48
N TRP A 1085 13.85 -20.79 -9.05
CA TRP A 1085 14.27 -21.85 -8.11
C TRP A 1085 15.45 -22.68 -8.65
N ALA A 1086 15.45 -23.03 -9.94
CA ALA A 1086 16.55 -23.74 -10.56
C ALA A 1086 17.85 -22.92 -10.57
N ILE A 1087 17.78 -21.63 -10.97
CA ILE A 1087 18.92 -20.71 -10.95
C ILE A 1087 19.47 -20.55 -9.53
N PHE A 1088 18.58 -20.36 -8.55
CA PHE A 1088 18.92 -20.28 -7.14
C PHE A 1088 19.73 -21.49 -6.65
N ASN A 1089 19.28 -22.70 -7.01
CA ASN A 1089 19.96 -23.93 -6.65
C ASN A 1089 21.30 -24.10 -7.40
N LEU A 1090 21.36 -23.80 -8.70
CA LEU A 1090 22.60 -23.83 -9.49
C LEU A 1090 23.65 -22.87 -8.93
N ASN A 1091 23.22 -21.72 -8.41
CA ASN A 1091 24.04 -20.73 -7.75
C ASN A 1091 24.27 -21.02 -6.25
N ARG A 1092 23.95 -22.24 -5.78
CA ARG A 1092 24.14 -22.71 -4.41
C ARG A 1092 23.56 -21.75 -3.36
N GLY A 1093 22.27 -21.46 -3.52
CA GLY A 1093 21.51 -20.71 -2.53
C GLY A 1093 21.55 -19.19 -2.73
N LYS A 1094 21.88 -18.74 -3.94
CA LYS A 1094 22.00 -17.32 -4.28
C LYS A 1094 21.16 -16.96 -5.51
N LEU A 1095 20.35 -15.92 -5.40
CA LEU A 1095 19.60 -15.33 -6.52
C LEU A 1095 19.69 -13.80 -6.42
N ASP A 1096 19.87 -13.12 -7.55
CA ASP A 1096 19.93 -11.64 -7.64
C ASP A 1096 20.88 -10.96 -6.64
N GLY A 1097 22.01 -11.62 -6.34
CA GLY A 1097 23.01 -11.11 -5.41
C GLY A 1097 22.76 -11.45 -3.94
N ARG A 1098 21.56 -11.93 -3.58
CA ARG A 1098 21.17 -12.29 -2.21
C ARG A 1098 21.44 -13.77 -1.92
N GLN A 1099 22.14 -14.05 -0.84
CA GLN A 1099 22.27 -15.40 -0.29
C GLN A 1099 21.07 -15.69 0.61
N ILE A 1100 20.28 -16.72 0.29
CA ILE A 1100 19.05 -17.08 1.04
C ILE A 1100 19.25 -18.38 1.83
N VAL A 1101 20.04 -19.32 1.30
CA VAL A 1101 20.52 -20.52 2.00
C VAL A 1101 22.03 -20.55 1.82
N ALA A 1102 22.84 -20.80 2.83
CA ALA A 1102 24.29 -20.80 2.71
C ALA A 1102 24.79 -21.81 1.67
N ALA A 1103 25.83 -21.43 0.92
CA ALA A 1103 26.41 -22.29 -0.11
C ALA A 1103 26.94 -23.62 0.45
N SER A 1104 27.35 -23.65 1.73
CA SER A 1104 27.77 -24.86 2.43
C SER A 1104 26.64 -25.86 2.66
N ALA A 1105 25.38 -25.41 2.77
CA ALA A 1105 24.24 -26.33 2.92
C ALA A 1105 24.08 -27.27 1.72
N TYR A 1106 24.45 -26.81 0.51
CA TYR A 1106 24.42 -27.60 -0.72
C TYR A 1106 25.43 -28.74 -0.73
N GLU A 1107 26.51 -28.63 0.06
CA GLU A 1107 27.47 -29.71 0.22
C GLU A 1107 26.84 -30.90 0.96
N GLU A 1108 25.96 -30.63 1.93
CA GLU A 1108 25.21 -31.65 2.67
C GLU A 1108 23.95 -32.09 1.93
N MET A 1109 23.16 -31.17 1.37
CA MET A 1109 21.91 -31.48 0.68
C MET A 1109 22.11 -32.41 -0.51
N TRP A 1110 23.16 -32.21 -1.29
CA TRP A 1110 23.40 -33.00 -2.50
C TRP A 1110 24.33 -34.18 -2.26
N LYS A 1111 24.91 -34.32 -1.07
CA LYS A 1111 25.73 -35.47 -0.72
C LYS A 1111 24.90 -36.76 -0.84
N PRO A 1112 25.42 -37.82 -1.49
CA PRO A 1112 24.77 -39.13 -1.44
C PRO A 1112 24.73 -39.64 0.01
N GLN A 1113 23.53 -39.69 0.62
CA GLN A 1113 23.32 -40.15 2.01
C GLN A 1113 23.00 -41.65 2.05
N VAL A 1114 22.18 -42.12 1.12
CA VAL A 1114 21.75 -43.52 1.05
C VAL A 1114 21.53 -43.98 -0.40
N LYS A 1115 21.74 -45.26 -0.67
CA LYS A 1115 21.49 -45.86 -2.00
C LYS A 1115 20.01 -46.19 -2.18
N ILE A 1116 19.46 -45.88 -3.35
CA ILE A 1116 18.08 -46.21 -3.71
C ILE A 1116 18.02 -47.67 -4.23
N PRO A 1117 17.11 -48.52 -3.73
CA PRO A 1117 17.16 -49.96 -3.99
C PRO A 1117 16.54 -50.40 -5.33
N TRP A 1118 15.66 -49.60 -5.94
CA TRP A 1118 14.95 -49.98 -7.18
C TRP A 1118 15.68 -49.65 -8.49
N GLY A 1119 16.85 -49.02 -8.43
CA GLY A 1119 17.66 -48.67 -9.61
C GLY A 1119 17.04 -47.58 -10.51
N GLY A 1120 17.65 -47.33 -11.67
CA GLY A 1120 17.24 -46.30 -12.63
C GLY A 1120 18.26 -45.16 -12.77
N ILE A 1121 17.84 -44.03 -13.34
CA ILE A 1121 18.71 -42.85 -13.55
C ILE A 1121 19.14 -42.24 -12.21
N ILE A 1122 18.31 -42.33 -11.16
CA ILE A 1122 18.62 -41.86 -9.81
C ILE A 1122 19.16 -43.03 -8.98
N GLN A 1123 20.41 -42.93 -8.50
CA GLN A 1123 21.10 -44.02 -7.82
C GLN A 1123 21.16 -43.83 -6.30
N HIS A 1124 21.19 -42.58 -5.84
CA HIS A 1124 21.31 -42.23 -4.43
C HIS A 1124 20.30 -41.15 -4.05
N TRP A 1125 20.05 -41.06 -2.75
CA TRP A 1125 19.25 -40.02 -2.14
C TRP A 1125 20.14 -39.10 -1.29
N GLY A 1126 20.00 -37.79 -1.50
CA GLY A 1126 20.52 -36.73 -0.64
C GLY A 1126 19.43 -36.24 0.32
N TYR A 1127 19.53 -35.01 0.82
CA TYR A 1127 18.41 -34.43 1.58
C TYR A 1127 17.37 -33.86 0.62
N GLY A 1128 16.26 -34.57 0.42
CA GLY A 1128 15.18 -34.13 -0.47
C GLY A 1128 15.49 -34.17 -1.98
N TRP A 1129 16.65 -34.71 -2.38
CA TRP A 1129 17.11 -34.74 -3.77
C TRP A 1129 17.59 -36.13 -4.19
N GLY A 1130 17.28 -36.54 -5.41
CA GLY A 1130 17.90 -37.67 -6.08
C GLY A 1130 19.27 -37.28 -6.65
N ILE A 1131 20.27 -38.14 -6.47
CA ILE A 1131 21.66 -37.89 -6.84
C ILE A 1131 22.22 -39.03 -7.69
N SER A 1132 22.84 -38.68 -8.82
CA SER A 1132 23.54 -39.60 -9.71
C SER A 1132 24.70 -38.95 -10.44
N ASP A 1133 25.52 -39.79 -11.08
CA ASP A 1133 26.43 -39.39 -12.15
C ASP A 1133 25.86 -39.88 -13.48
N VAL A 1134 25.76 -38.97 -14.46
CA VAL A 1134 25.32 -39.27 -15.83
C VAL A 1134 26.40 -38.74 -16.76
N GLU A 1135 27.12 -39.64 -17.42
CA GLU A 1135 28.20 -39.31 -18.37
C GLU A 1135 29.29 -38.39 -17.79
N GLY A 1136 29.63 -38.55 -16.49
CA GLY A 1136 30.62 -37.72 -15.81
C GLY A 1136 30.08 -36.36 -15.34
N HIS A 1137 28.78 -36.12 -15.50
CA HIS A 1137 28.09 -34.96 -14.95
C HIS A 1137 27.21 -35.36 -13.76
N ARG A 1138 27.29 -34.57 -12.68
CA ARG A 1138 26.42 -34.77 -11.52
C ARG A 1138 24.99 -34.39 -11.88
N LEU A 1139 24.08 -35.35 -11.75
CA LEU A 1139 22.64 -35.12 -11.80
C LEU A 1139 22.13 -34.92 -10.37
N VAL A 1140 21.53 -33.76 -10.11
CA VAL A 1140 20.70 -33.50 -8.94
C VAL A 1140 19.29 -33.31 -9.46
N PHE A 1141 18.38 -34.16 -9.04
CA PHE A 1141 17.06 -34.23 -9.63
C PHE A 1141 16.01 -34.54 -8.59
N TRP A 1142 14.87 -33.89 -8.74
CA TRP A 1142 13.63 -34.36 -8.15
C TRP A 1142 12.44 -33.99 -9.01
N GLY A 1143 11.45 -34.86 -9.07
CA GLY A 1143 10.21 -34.65 -9.81
C GLY A 1143 9.01 -34.75 -8.88
N GLY A 1144 7.85 -34.31 -9.36
CA GLY A 1144 6.58 -34.41 -8.64
C GLY A 1144 5.52 -35.03 -9.52
N GLY A 1145 4.58 -35.75 -8.91
CA GLY A 1145 3.38 -36.22 -9.59
C GLY A 1145 2.22 -36.15 -8.63
N HIS A 1146 1.12 -35.57 -9.09
CA HIS A 1146 -0.16 -35.48 -8.40
C HIS A 1146 -1.26 -36.08 -9.29
N ILE A 1147 -2.46 -36.30 -8.74
CA ILE A 1147 -3.58 -36.76 -9.57
C ILE A 1147 -3.89 -35.68 -10.60
N GLY A 1148 -3.58 -36.02 -11.86
CA GLY A 1148 -3.82 -35.21 -13.04
C GLY A 1148 -2.88 -34.04 -13.31
N SER A 1149 -1.77 -33.91 -12.57
CA SER A 1149 -0.69 -32.95 -12.88
C SER A 1149 0.67 -33.52 -12.47
N GLY A 1150 1.75 -33.21 -13.18
CA GLY A 1150 3.09 -33.71 -12.86
C GLY A 1150 4.19 -32.99 -13.61
#